data_AF-A0A1B0CKT2-F1
#
_entry.id   AF-A0A1B0CKT2-F1
#
_cell.length_a   1.000
_cell.length_b   1.000
_cell.length_c   1.000
_cell.angle_alpha   90.00
_cell.angle_beta   90.00
_cell.angle_gamma   90.00
#
_symmetry.space_group_name_H-M   'P 1'
#
loop_
_entity.id
_entity.type
_entity.pdbx_description
1 polymer ?
#
loop_
_entity_poly.entity_id
_entity_poly.type
_entity_poly.pdbx_seq_one_letter_code
_entity_poly.pdbx_strand_id
1 'polypeptide(L)'
;MGRKVNEDLAKERWSCGIKSDEFTAWWYGGWDKVAEKRKYESILKHPEVQHEIPLHYLSHEEMYEEKVRQSTEVLKKVKELREADMNPDEYNDFLGKMEILGMLGTSSPIEVHFSMFIPTIMSQATEEQQKKWLKRARRGEIIGTYAQTEMGHGTFIRGLQTTATYDEKTQEFVLNSPQISAFKFWPGGLGHTANCAIVMAQLIIRGERQGIFPFFVQIRDENTHMPLRGVKVGDIGAKMGLKSTNNGFLGFTNHRIPRENMLMKNAQVLEDGTFVKAPMSVLTYGTMVFVRVMIVRDMSNRLAQAATIATRYSAVRKQSPINPDEPEPQILDHVTQQNKIFPQLAKSVIFKLAADLIIDIYNSVNSDLARGKHDRLPELHALSCALKAISSTDAVAGVEICRLSCGGHGYLECSGFPTLLGFVAAAYTYEGENTVLLLQTARYLMKAAKDPDLSPTVAFLKRYPDYKMKKRWDGSIGGMIEAFEAVAAAKIRIAAESVEQRILGHTANCAIVMAQLIIRGERQGIFPFFVQIRDENTHMPLRGVKVGDIGAKMGLKSTNNGFLGFTNHRIPRENTLMKNAQVLEDGTFVKAPMSVLTYGTMVFVRVMIVRDMSNRLAQAATIATRYSAVRKQSPINPDEPEPQILDHVTQQNKIFPQLAKSVIFKLAADLIIDIYNSVNSDLARGKHDRLPELHALSCALKAISSTDAVAGVEICRLSCGGHGYLECSGFPTLLGFVAAAYTYEGENTVLLLQTARYLMKAAKDPDLSPTVAFLKRYPDYKMKKRWDGSIGGMIEAFEAVAAAKIRIAAESVEQRIREGKKPGTAANLSSIELVAAADAHCRAFILRAGAESMEKVSKSVSPALAGVLKDLLELYAVDAAKKALGDLQRFTTISDGDVRQLQRRLEGVLARLRPNAVAIVDGFDFPDEVLKSALGAYDGNVYERIYEDAMKSPLNYEPVNASFHKYLKPFTKGNSKL
;
A
#
# COMPACT_ATOMS: atom_id res chain seq x y z
N MET A 1 29.31 31.67 -3.45
CA MET A 1 29.88 31.28 -2.13
C MET A 1 28.84 30.45 -1.42
N GLY A 2 29.15 29.21 -1.04
CA GLY A 2 28.17 28.31 -0.38
C GLY A 2 27.85 28.80 1.03
N ARG A 3 26.56 28.77 1.41
CA ARG A 3 26.13 29.05 2.79
C ARG A 3 26.73 28.00 3.73
N LYS A 4 27.12 28.40 4.95
CA LYS A 4 27.59 27.48 6.00
C LYS A 4 26.48 26.46 6.29
N VAL A 5 26.81 25.17 6.37
CA VAL A 5 25.87 24.11 6.72
C VAL A 5 25.46 24.27 8.19
N ASN A 6 24.16 24.12 8.47
CA ASN A 6 23.58 24.12 9.80
C ASN A 6 24.25 23.04 10.68
N GLU A 7 24.61 23.43 11.90
CA GLU A 7 25.45 22.61 12.78
C GLU A 7 24.77 21.32 13.24
N ASP A 8 23.43 21.33 13.40
CA ASP A 8 22.65 20.16 13.81
C ASP A 8 22.57 19.12 12.68
N LEU A 9 22.35 19.56 11.45
CA LEU A 9 22.35 18.68 10.29
C LEU A 9 23.76 18.16 9.97
N ALA A 10 24.79 18.99 10.17
CA ALA A 10 26.18 18.55 10.09
C ALA A 10 26.44 17.44 11.12
N LYS A 11 26.07 17.64 12.39
CA LYS A 11 26.25 16.65 13.46
C LYS A 11 25.66 15.29 13.11
N GLU A 12 24.43 15.25 12.58
CA GLU A 12 23.77 14.01 12.13
C GLU A 12 24.52 13.29 11.00
N ARG A 13 25.15 14.04 10.08
CA ARG A 13 26.02 13.48 9.03
C ARG A 13 27.30 12.90 9.59
N TRP A 14 27.90 13.55 10.59
CA TRP A 14 29.12 13.08 11.24
C TRP A 14 28.88 11.89 12.17
N SER A 15 27.71 11.79 12.81
CA SER A 15 27.40 10.75 13.81
C SER A 15 26.84 9.44 13.22
N CYS A 16 26.64 9.37 11.90
CA CYS A 16 25.99 8.23 11.26
C CYS A 16 26.94 7.05 10.99
N GLY A 17 26.39 5.84 10.98
CA GLY A 17 27.16 4.61 10.73
C GLY A 17 27.31 4.21 9.25
N ILE A 18 26.90 5.05 8.28
CA ILE A 18 26.90 4.74 6.84
C ILE A 18 27.44 5.91 6.01
N LYS A 19 28.05 5.66 4.84
CA LYS A 19 28.46 6.73 3.89
C LYS A 19 27.36 6.98 2.86
N SER A 20 26.85 8.22 2.80
CA SER A 20 25.79 8.62 1.84
C SER A 20 26.19 8.44 0.37
N ASP A 21 27.48 8.61 0.06
CA ASP A 21 28.03 8.48 -1.30
C ASP A 21 27.95 7.05 -1.85
N GLU A 22 28.12 6.05 -0.99
CA GLU A 22 27.99 4.64 -1.37
C GLU A 22 26.54 4.30 -1.71
N PHE A 23 25.59 4.81 -0.92
CA PHE A 23 24.16 4.69 -1.23
C PHE A 23 23.79 5.43 -2.53
N THR A 24 24.39 6.60 -2.78
CA THR A 24 24.16 7.40 -4.00
C THR A 24 24.57 6.63 -5.25
N ALA A 25 25.78 6.09 -5.28
CA ALA A 25 26.27 5.32 -6.41
C ALA A 25 25.38 4.10 -6.71
N TRP A 26 24.91 3.42 -5.66
CA TRP A 26 23.96 2.31 -5.81
C TRP A 26 22.59 2.78 -6.33
N TRP A 27 22.05 3.87 -5.79
CA TRP A 27 20.73 4.39 -6.15
C TRP A 27 20.62 4.72 -7.64
N TYR A 28 21.65 5.38 -8.20
CA TYR A 28 21.69 5.74 -9.63
C TYR A 28 22.32 4.68 -10.53
N GLY A 29 22.85 3.58 -9.97
CA GLY A 29 23.38 2.46 -10.74
C GLY A 29 24.79 2.67 -11.29
N GLY A 30 25.65 3.39 -10.56
CA GLY A 30 27.06 3.62 -10.87
C GLY A 30 27.47 5.09 -10.88
N TRP A 31 28.76 5.35 -10.69
CA TRP A 31 29.33 6.70 -10.65
C TRP A 31 29.19 7.46 -11.97
N ASP A 32 29.24 6.77 -13.11
CA ASP A 32 29.06 7.39 -14.43
C ASP A 32 27.66 8.00 -14.57
N LYS A 33 26.62 7.30 -14.09
CA LYS A 33 25.24 7.78 -14.10
C LYS A 33 25.02 8.93 -13.12
N VAL A 34 25.72 8.92 -11.98
CA VAL A 34 25.71 10.05 -11.03
C VAL A 34 26.37 11.28 -11.67
N ALA A 35 27.49 11.12 -12.36
CA ALA A 35 28.18 12.21 -13.05
C ALA A 35 27.31 12.77 -14.19
N GLU A 36 26.69 11.91 -14.99
CA GLU A 36 25.73 12.28 -16.04
C GLU A 36 24.55 13.08 -15.45
N LYS A 37 23.91 12.58 -14.39
CA LYS A 37 22.85 13.28 -13.65
C LYS A 37 23.28 14.69 -13.22
N ARG A 38 24.41 14.80 -12.51
CA ARG A 38 24.89 16.07 -11.96
C ARG A 38 25.27 17.06 -13.06
N LYS A 39 25.79 16.58 -14.20
CA LYS A 39 26.05 17.39 -15.40
C LYS A 39 24.75 18.03 -15.90
N TYR A 40 23.67 17.28 -16.02
CA TYR A 40 22.39 17.83 -16.50
C TYR A 40 21.67 18.69 -15.46
N GLU A 41 21.71 18.32 -14.17
CA GLU A 41 21.16 19.16 -13.09
C GLU A 41 21.86 20.51 -12.99
N SER A 42 23.12 20.64 -13.46
CA SER A 42 23.81 21.93 -13.51
C SER A 42 23.09 22.98 -14.37
N ILE A 43 22.30 22.55 -15.38
CA ILE A 43 21.48 23.45 -16.22
C ILE A 43 20.45 24.19 -15.36
N LEU A 44 19.90 23.52 -14.34
CA LEU A 44 18.91 24.12 -13.45
C LEU A 44 19.48 25.32 -12.67
N LYS A 45 20.81 25.39 -12.50
CA LYS A 45 21.49 26.48 -11.81
C LYS A 45 21.78 27.68 -12.71
N HIS A 46 21.51 27.56 -14.02
CA HIS A 46 21.76 28.65 -14.96
C HIS A 46 20.82 29.83 -14.65
N PRO A 47 21.30 31.08 -14.60
CA PRO A 47 20.47 32.25 -14.27
C PRO A 47 19.25 32.40 -15.16
N GLU A 48 19.38 32.09 -16.46
CA GLU A 48 18.28 32.12 -17.44
C GLU A 48 17.19 31.08 -17.17
N VAL A 49 17.45 30.03 -16.39
CA VAL A 49 16.47 28.99 -16.03
C VAL A 49 15.75 29.32 -14.71
N GLN A 50 16.36 30.18 -13.88
CA GLN A 50 15.82 30.61 -12.59
C GLN A 50 14.68 31.63 -12.75
N HIS A 51 13.92 31.82 -11.67
CA HIS A 51 12.80 32.76 -11.59
C HIS A 51 13.09 33.81 -10.51
N GLU A 52 12.81 35.08 -10.77
CA GLU A 52 12.92 36.14 -9.76
C GLU A 52 11.85 35.98 -8.67
N ILE A 53 10.61 35.74 -9.08
CA ILE A 53 9.47 35.49 -8.19
C ILE A 53 9.18 33.98 -8.12
N PRO A 54 9.06 33.37 -6.92
CA PRO A 54 8.67 31.98 -6.78
C PRO A 54 7.32 31.69 -7.46
N LEU A 55 7.25 30.60 -8.22
CA LEU A 55 6.09 30.25 -9.05
C LEU A 55 4.76 30.22 -8.30
N HIS A 56 4.77 29.88 -7.00
CA HIS A 56 3.56 29.76 -6.19
C HIS A 56 2.91 31.10 -5.81
N TYR A 57 3.60 32.23 -6.03
CA TYR A 57 3.02 33.57 -5.90
C TYR A 57 2.42 34.10 -7.20
N LEU A 58 2.70 33.45 -8.33
CA LEU A 58 2.17 33.85 -9.63
C LEU A 58 0.71 33.41 -9.79
N SER A 59 -0.06 34.19 -10.54
CA SER A 59 -1.38 33.77 -11.01
C SER A 59 -1.27 32.54 -11.93
N HIS A 60 -2.42 31.93 -12.25
CA HIS A 60 -2.43 30.75 -13.12
C HIS A 60 -1.84 31.03 -14.51
N GLU A 61 -2.12 32.20 -15.06
CA GLU A 61 -1.65 32.66 -16.37
C GLU A 61 -0.14 32.94 -16.35
N GLU A 62 0.33 33.77 -15.41
CA GLU A 62 1.75 34.10 -15.25
C GLU A 62 2.60 32.84 -14.99
N MET A 63 2.10 31.90 -14.17
CA MET A 63 2.78 30.64 -13.91
C MET A 63 2.94 29.79 -15.18
N TYR A 64 1.92 29.79 -16.05
CA TYR A 64 1.99 29.09 -17.33
C TYR A 64 3.04 29.71 -18.24
N GLU A 65 2.99 31.02 -18.45
CA GLU A 65 3.93 31.77 -19.30
C GLU A 65 5.37 31.55 -18.85
N GLU A 66 5.61 31.67 -17.55
CA GLU A 66 6.94 31.52 -16.97
C GLU A 66 7.46 30.08 -17.09
N LYS A 67 6.57 29.09 -17.03
CA LYS A 67 6.93 27.68 -17.25
C LYS A 67 7.16 27.34 -18.71
N VAL A 68 6.47 28.00 -19.65
CA VAL A 68 6.82 27.90 -21.07
C VAL A 68 8.22 28.44 -21.29
N ARG A 69 8.51 29.66 -20.81
CA ARG A 69 9.85 30.28 -20.89
C ARG A 69 10.93 29.35 -20.34
N GLN A 70 10.80 28.91 -19.09
CA GLN A 70 11.77 27.99 -18.45
C GLN A 70 11.97 26.70 -19.25
N SER A 71 10.88 26.08 -19.71
CA SER A 71 10.99 24.81 -20.44
C SER A 71 11.72 25.00 -21.78
N THR A 72 11.52 26.13 -22.46
CA THR A 72 12.25 26.45 -23.70
C THR A 72 13.73 26.73 -23.45
N GLU A 73 14.09 27.42 -22.36
CA GLU A 73 15.50 27.67 -22.01
C GLU A 73 16.24 26.38 -21.63
N VAL A 74 15.61 25.51 -20.83
CA VAL A 74 16.18 24.19 -20.52
C VAL A 74 16.45 23.40 -21.80
N LEU A 75 15.51 23.39 -22.75
CA LEU A 75 15.69 22.70 -24.03
C LEU A 75 16.82 23.31 -24.88
N LYS A 76 16.99 24.64 -24.89
CA LYS A 76 18.11 25.30 -25.58
C LYS A 76 19.45 24.89 -24.98
N LYS A 77 19.58 24.95 -23.65
CA LYS A 77 20.82 24.56 -22.95
C LYS A 77 21.15 23.08 -23.10
N VAL A 78 20.14 22.22 -23.13
CA VAL A 78 20.31 20.81 -23.47
C VAL A 78 20.86 20.62 -24.89
N LYS A 79 20.36 21.40 -25.87
CA LYS A 79 20.88 21.38 -27.25
C LYS A 79 22.33 21.89 -27.30
N GLU A 80 22.66 22.96 -26.59
CA GLU A 80 24.03 23.53 -26.52
C GLU A 80 25.05 22.57 -25.89
N LEU A 81 24.66 21.80 -24.87
CA LEU A 81 25.52 20.78 -24.25
C LEU A 81 25.83 19.57 -25.15
N ARG A 82 25.29 19.54 -26.37
CA ARG A 82 25.42 18.47 -27.35
C ARG A 82 25.83 19.02 -28.73
N GLU A 83 27.10 19.40 -28.86
CA GLU A 83 27.78 19.38 -30.16
C GLU A 83 28.46 18.01 -30.33
N ALA A 84 28.20 17.36 -31.48
CA ALA A 84 28.68 16.04 -31.98
C ALA A 84 27.84 14.77 -31.64
N ASP A 85 27.11 14.29 -32.67
CA ASP A 85 26.74 12.90 -32.99
C ASP A 85 26.19 11.96 -31.90
N MET A 86 24.98 12.23 -31.39
CA MET A 86 24.19 11.18 -30.72
C MET A 86 23.13 10.59 -31.64
N ASN A 87 22.99 9.26 -31.60
CA ASN A 87 22.02 8.54 -32.40
C ASN A 87 20.58 8.77 -31.87
N PRO A 88 19.52 8.57 -32.70
CA PRO A 88 18.13 8.75 -32.30
C PRO A 88 17.65 8.08 -31.01
N ASP A 89 18.22 6.93 -30.63
CA ASP A 89 17.90 6.14 -29.44
C ASP A 89 18.44 6.77 -28.17
N GLU A 90 19.65 7.33 -28.25
CA GLU A 90 20.32 8.10 -27.20
C GLU A 90 19.61 9.43 -26.89
N TYR A 91 18.91 10.00 -27.87
CA TYR A 91 18.05 11.17 -27.69
C TYR A 91 16.72 10.81 -27.02
N ASN A 92 16.12 9.65 -27.35
CA ASN A 92 14.89 9.19 -26.69
C ASN A 92 15.16 8.75 -25.25
N ASP A 93 16.28 8.08 -24.99
CA ASP A 93 16.73 7.72 -23.64
C ASP A 93 16.94 8.99 -22.79
N PHE A 94 17.50 10.05 -23.36
CA PHE A 94 17.67 11.33 -22.69
C PHE A 94 16.35 12.07 -22.41
N LEU A 95 15.40 12.11 -23.35
CA LEU A 95 14.10 12.75 -23.15
C LEU A 95 13.26 12.04 -22.08
N GLY A 96 13.34 10.70 -21.99
CA GLY A 96 12.76 9.94 -20.88
C GLY A 96 13.47 10.21 -19.54
N LYS A 97 14.77 10.53 -19.57
CA LYS A 97 15.55 10.90 -18.37
C LYS A 97 15.27 12.31 -17.88
N MET A 98 14.83 13.26 -18.71
CA MET A 98 14.59 14.66 -18.28
C MET A 98 13.56 14.76 -17.13
N GLU A 99 12.54 13.90 -17.14
CA GLU A 99 11.53 13.80 -16.08
C GLU A 99 12.10 13.14 -14.82
N ILE A 100 12.83 12.03 -14.99
CA ILE A 100 13.50 11.26 -13.92
C ILE A 100 14.56 12.11 -13.20
N LEU A 101 15.25 13.00 -13.93
CA LEU A 101 16.26 13.94 -13.42
C LEU A 101 15.63 15.22 -12.83
N GLY A 102 14.30 15.35 -12.85
CA GLY A 102 13.59 16.51 -12.29
C GLY A 102 13.83 17.82 -13.05
N MET A 103 14.34 17.77 -14.28
CA MET A 103 14.80 18.95 -15.03
C MET A 103 13.66 19.88 -15.47
N LEU A 104 12.45 19.35 -15.63
CA LEU A 104 11.26 20.14 -15.95
C LEU A 104 10.45 20.54 -14.68
N GLY A 105 10.93 20.12 -13.50
CA GLY A 105 10.21 20.22 -12.24
C GLY A 105 9.05 19.23 -12.16
N THR A 106 8.06 19.55 -11.32
CA THR A 106 6.86 18.72 -11.07
C THR A 106 5.74 18.93 -12.08
N SER A 107 5.83 19.91 -12.98
CA SER A 107 4.86 20.11 -14.07
C SER A 107 5.42 20.99 -15.17
N SER A 108 5.23 20.59 -16.43
CA SER A 108 5.59 21.39 -17.61
C SER A 108 4.53 21.34 -18.72
N PRO A 109 4.27 22.46 -19.42
CA PRO A 109 3.36 22.49 -20.57
C PRO A 109 3.80 21.63 -21.77
N ILE A 110 5.09 21.29 -21.86
CA ILE A 110 5.64 20.49 -22.98
C ILE A 110 5.91 19.03 -22.60
N GLU A 111 5.60 18.63 -21.37
CA GLU A 111 5.87 17.30 -20.85
C GLU A 111 5.23 16.19 -21.70
N VAL A 112 3.95 16.35 -22.04
CA VAL A 112 3.17 15.38 -22.84
C VAL A 112 3.72 15.22 -24.26
N HIS A 113 4.44 16.22 -24.77
CA HIS A 113 5.08 16.12 -26.08
C HIS A 113 6.15 15.02 -26.09
N PHE A 114 6.97 14.97 -25.03
CA PHE A 114 8.04 13.99 -24.90
C PHE A 114 7.56 12.66 -24.33
N SER A 115 6.62 12.69 -23.37
CA SER A 115 6.18 11.46 -22.68
C SER A 115 5.15 10.66 -23.49
N MET A 116 4.33 11.30 -24.34
CA MET A 116 3.24 10.64 -25.05
C MET A 116 3.24 10.87 -26.57
N PHE A 117 3.42 12.11 -27.03
CA PHE A 117 3.27 12.44 -28.46
C PHE A 117 4.35 11.79 -29.33
N ILE A 118 5.63 12.04 -29.03
CA ILE A 118 6.77 11.43 -29.75
C ILE A 118 6.73 9.89 -29.67
N PRO A 119 6.59 9.26 -28.49
CA PRO A 119 6.52 7.80 -28.39
C PRO A 119 5.34 7.19 -29.17
N THR A 120 4.21 7.89 -29.28
CA THR A 120 3.08 7.43 -30.11
C THR A 120 3.41 7.45 -31.59
N ILE A 121 4.09 8.49 -32.10
CA ILE A 121 4.54 8.52 -33.50
C ILE A 121 5.52 7.37 -33.75
N MET A 122 6.52 7.18 -32.89
CA MET A 122 7.50 6.09 -33.04
C MET A 122 6.87 4.70 -33.05
N SER A 123 5.86 4.49 -32.19
CA SER A 123 5.28 3.17 -31.98
C SER A 123 4.12 2.83 -32.93
N GLN A 124 3.32 3.81 -33.35
CA GLN A 124 2.07 3.59 -34.11
C GLN A 124 2.13 4.08 -35.57
N ALA A 125 3.10 4.91 -35.93
CA ALA A 125 3.21 5.45 -37.28
C ALA A 125 4.08 4.54 -38.19
N THR A 126 3.72 4.47 -39.47
CA THR A 126 4.54 3.81 -40.51
C THR A 126 5.87 4.56 -40.71
N GLU A 127 6.85 3.95 -41.38
CA GLU A 127 8.12 4.62 -41.65
C GLU A 127 7.95 5.96 -42.40
N GLU A 128 7.06 6.01 -43.38
CA GLU A 128 6.75 7.24 -44.12
C GLU A 128 6.11 8.31 -43.23
N GLN A 129 5.21 7.92 -42.33
CA GLN A 129 4.62 8.83 -41.35
C GLN A 129 5.65 9.32 -40.32
N GLN A 130 6.58 8.46 -39.90
CA GLN A 130 7.68 8.85 -39.02
C GLN A 130 8.61 9.85 -39.72
N LYS A 131 8.96 9.63 -41.00
CA LYS A 131 9.72 10.60 -41.80
C LYS A 131 9.03 11.97 -41.85
N LYS A 132 7.70 11.99 -42.00
CA LYS A 132 6.88 13.22 -42.06
C LYS A 132 6.88 14.01 -40.74
N TRP A 133 6.68 13.35 -39.59
CA TRP A 133 6.43 14.06 -38.32
C TRP A 133 7.50 13.90 -37.24
N LEU A 134 8.15 12.74 -37.13
CA LEU A 134 9.01 12.42 -35.97
C LEU A 134 10.23 13.35 -35.90
N LYS A 135 10.86 13.64 -37.04
CA LYS A 135 12.03 14.53 -37.11
C LYS A 135 11.65 15.97 -36.72
N ARG A 136 10.48 16.45 -37.16
CA ARG A 136 9.95 17.78 -36.82
C ARG A 136 9.65 17.88 -35.32
N ALA A 137 8.97 16.87 -34.77
CA ALA A 137 8.66 16.79 -33.35
C ALA A 137 9.93 16.80 -32.49
N ARG A 138 10.93 15.95 -32.80
CA ARG A 138 12.21 15.93 -32.07
C ARG A 138 12.98 17.25 -32.12
N ARG A 139 12.85 18.03 -33.20
CA ARG A 139 13.49 19.35 -33.31
C ARG A 139 12.73 20.44 -32.53
N GLY A 140 11.50 20.18 -32.13
CA GLY A 140 10.58 21.15 -31.52
C GLY A 140 9.89 22.05 -32.53
N GLU A 141 9.89 21.70 -33.82
CA GLU A 141 9.21 22.45 -34.89
C GLU A 141 7.69 22.29 -34.82
N ILE A 142 7.23 21.17 -34.26
CA ILE A 142 5.84 20.92 -33.89
C ILE A 142 5.80 20.48 -32.44
N ILE A 143 4.83 21.00 -31.68
CA ILE A 143 4.61 20.64 -30.29
C ILE A 143 3.25 19.97 -30.17
N GLY A 144 3.27 18.77 -29.63
CA GLY A 144 2.16 17.84 -29.72
C GLY A 144 1.64 17.39 -28.36
N THR A 145 0.35 17.09 -28.30
CA THR A 145 -0.29 16.47 -27.14
C THR A 145 -0.98 15.15 -27.51
N TYR A 146 -1.42 14.40 -26.50
CA TYR A 146 -2.14 13.14 -26.68
C TYR A 146 -3.58 13.27 -26.14
N ALA A 147 -4.55 13.23 -27.06
CA ALA A 147 -5.96 13.53 -26.78
C ALA A 147 -6.84 12.27 -26.91
N GLN A 148 -7.00 11.58 -25.78
CA GLN A 148 -7.80 10.35 -25.71
C GLN A 148 -9.12 10.54 -24.97
N THR A 149 -9.05 10.95 -23.71
CA THR A 149 -10.21 11.05 -22.80
C THR A 149 -11.16 12.16 -23.23
N GLU A 150 -12.46 11.90 -23.03
CA GLU A 150 -13.55 12.83 -23.29
C GLU A 150 -14.23 13.26 -21.98
N MET A 151 -14.92 14.39 -22.01
CA MET A 151 -15.68 14.91 -20.87
C MET A 151 -16.69 13.88 -20.31
N GLY A 152 -17.31 13.08 -21.19
CA GLY A 152 -18.20 11.98 -20.78
C GLY A 152 -17.55 10.60 -20.68
N HIS A 153 -16.32 10.42 -21.18
CA HIS A 153 -15.67 9.11 -21.29
C HIS A 153 -14.17 9.17 -20.96
N GLY A 154 -13.80 8.76 -19.74
CA GLY A 154 -12.40 8.57 -19.33
C GLY A 154 -11.98 7.10 -19.38
N THR A 155 -12.58 6.29 -18.51
CA THR A 155 -12.23 4.88 -18.29
C THR A 155 -12.69 3.95 -19.43
N PHE A 156 -13.85 4.23 -20.03
CA PHE A 156 -14.44 3.39 -21.08
C PHE A 156 -14.09 3.90 -22.48
N ILE A 157 -12.83 3.71 -22.91
CA ILE A 157 -12.29 4.20 -24.19
C ILE A 157 -13.06 3.65 -25.42
N ARG A 158 -13.64 2.45 -25.33
CA ARG A 158 -14.47 1.89 -26.42
C ARG A 158 -15.75 2.71 -26.68
N GLY A 159 -16.17 3.50 -25.70
CA GLY A 159 -17.34 4.37 -25.78
C GLY A 159 -17.04 5.78 -26.27
N LEU A 160 -15.80 6.09 -26.68
CA LEU A 160 -15.47 7.41 -27.21
C LEU A 160 -16.40 7.80 -28.36
N GLN A 161 -16.85 9.05 -28.31
CA GLN A 161 -17.89 9.59 -29.18
C GLN A 161 -17.32 10.50 -30.27
N THR A 162 -16.08 10.95 -30.13
CA THR A 162 -15.36 11.62 -31.23
C THR A 162 -15.23 10.63 -32.39
N THR A 163 -15.73 11.00 -33.57
CA THR A 163 -15.72 10.17 -34.77
C THR A 163 -14.72 10.67 -35.79
N ALA A 164 -14.14 9.77 -36.57
CA ALA A 164 -13.39 10.04 -37.79
C ALA A 164 -14.00 9.22 -38.93
N THR A 165 -14.80 9.86 -39.78
CA THR A 165 -15.51 9.19 -40.89
C THR A 165 -14.68 9.29 -42.16
N TYR A 166 -14.37 8.15 -42.80
CA TYR A 166 -13.62 8.12 -44.06
C TYR A 166 -14.50 8.52 -45.24
N ASP A 167 -14.01 9.47 -46.04
CA ASP A 167 -14.60 9.96 -47.28
C ASP A 167 -13.78 9.46 -48.47
N GLU A 168 -14.25 8.39 -49.13
CA GLU A 168 -13.55 7.73 -50.24
C GLU A 168 -13.31 8.66 -51.44
N LYS A 169 -14.15 9.69 -51.64
CA LYS A 169 -14.06 10.59 -52.79
C LYS A 169 -12.89 11.57 -52.66
N THR A 170 -12.64 12.05 -51.44
CA THR A 170 -11.57 13.02 -51.17
C THR A 170 -10.34 12.38 -50.54
N GLN A 171 -10.42 11.09 -50.17
CA GLN A 171 -9.39 10.38 -49.39
C GLN A 171 -9.04 11.11 -48.10
N GLU A 172 -10.07 11.54 -47.37
CA GLU A 172 -9.92 12.27 -46.10
C GLU A 172 -10.73 11.60 -44.98
N PHE A 173 -10.37 11.89 -43.74
CA PHE A 173 -11.21 11.66 -42.58
C PHE A 173 -11.89 12.96 -42.14
N VAL A 174 -13.20 12.88 -41.89
CA VAL A 174 -13.99 13.98 -41.31
C VAL A 174 -14.16 13.74 -39.81
N LEU A 175 -13.53 14.59 -39.00
CA LEU A 175 -13.58 14.54 -37.55
C LEU A 175 -14.75 15.35 -36.99
N ASN A 176 -15.47 14.76 -36.04
CA ASN A 176 -16.60 15.38 -35.36
C ASN A 176 -16.66 15.01 -33.87
N SER A 177 -17.01 15.98 -33.05
CA SER A 177 -17.41 15.80 -31.65
C SER A 177 -18.92 16.07 -31.55
N PRO A 178 -19.78 15.05 -31.72
CA PRO A 178 -21.22 15.24 -31.98
C PRO A 178 -22.00 15.88 -30.82
N GLN A 179 -21.47 15.83 -29.60
CA GLN A 179 -22.07 16.42 -28.41
C GLN A 179 -20.99 16.90 -27.45
N ILE A 180 -21.36 17.73 -26.47
CA ILE A 180 -20.41 18.32 -25.52
C ILE A 180 -19.62 17.25 -24.74
N SER A 181 -20.25 16.12 -24.40
CA SER A 181 -19.59 15.03 -23.71
C SER A 181 -18.52 14.33 -24.56
N ALA A 182 -18.51 14.54 -25.87
CA ALA A 182 -17.53 14.00 -26.81
C ALA A 182 -16.28 14.89 -26.95
N PHE A 183 -16.25 16.07 -26.32
CA PHE A 183 -15.06 16.90 -26.33
C PHE A 183 -13.94 16.20 -25.58
N LYS A 184 -12.76 16.17 -26.18
CA LYS A 184 -11.55 15.74 -25.49
C LYS A 184 -11.30 16.67 -24.31
N PHE A 185 -10.88 16.11 -23.19
CA PHE A 185 -10.74 16.85 -21.94
C PHE A 185 -9.61 16.24 -21.09
N TRP A 186 -8.77 17.09 -20.50
CA TRP A 186 -7.53 16.78 -19.75
C TRP A 186 -6.19 16.67 -20.50
N PRO A 187 -6.04 16.63 -21.83
CA PRO A 187 -4.71 16.53 -22.44
C PRO A 187 -3.79 17.68 -22.01
N GLY A 188 -2.62 17.34 -21.47
CA GLY A 188 -1.63 18.33 -21.03
C GLY A 188 -1.04 19.10 -22.21
N GLY A 189 -0.77 20.39 -22.01
CA GLY A 189 -0.29 21.31 -23.05
C GLY A 189 -1.33 21.69 -24.12
N LEU A 190 -2.54 21.11 -24.09
CA LEU A 190 -3.55 21.34 -25.12
C LEU A 190 -4.16 22.74 -25.07
N GLY A 191 -4.22 23.37 -23.89
CA GLY A 191 -4.85 24.68 -23.75
C GLY A 191 -4.26 25.69 -24.73
N HIS A 192 -2.94 25.88 -24.67
CA HIS A 192 -2.23 26.92 -25.43
C HIS A 192 -0.88 26.47 -26.00
N THR A 193 -0.28 25.35 -25.55
CA THR A 193 1.09 24.99 -25.98
C THR A 193 1.13 24.16 -27.26
N ALA A 194 0.27 23.15 -27.39
CA ALA A 194 0.33 22.21 -28.50
C ALA A 194 -0.30 22.79 -29.78
N ASN A 195 0.39 22.66 -30.92
CA ASN A 195 -0.15 22.95 -32.26
C ASN A 195 -0.60 21.68 -33.02
N CYS A 196 -0.20 20.50 -32.54
CA CYS A 196 -0.67 19.21 -33.03
C CYS A 196 -1.21 18.34 -31.88
N ALA A 197 -2.05 17.35 -32.22
CA ALA A 197 -2.52 16.35 -31.28
C ALA A 197 -2.57 14.98 -31.94
N ILE A 198 -2.23 13.93 -31.19
CA ILE A 198 -2.72 12.59 -31.52
C ILE A 198 -4.10 12.44 -30.92
N VAL A 199 -5.12 12.36 -31.76
CA VAL A 199 -6.53 12.25 -31.36
C VAL A 199 -6.98 10.81 -31.48
N MET A 200 -7.48 10.24 -30.39
CA MET A 200 -8.13 8.93 -30.43
C MET A 200 -9.60 9.10 -30.81
N ALA A 201 -10.02 8.54 -31.94
CA ALA A 201 -11.39 8.69 -32.46
C ALA A 201 -11.94 7.36 -32.98
N GLN A 202 -13.27 7.23 -32.95
CA GLN A 202 -14.01 6.12 -33.55
C GLN A 202 -13.95 6.23 -35.08
N LEU A 203 -13.23 5.31 -35.73
CA LEU A 203 -13.16 5.20 -37.18
C LEU A 203 -14.49 4.69 -37.73
N ILE A 204 -15.04 5.41 -38.71
CA ILE A 204 -16.27 5.04 -39.41
C ILE A 204 -15.97 4.92 -40.90
N ILE A 205 -16.29 3.77 -41.49
CA ILE A 205 -16.13 3.50 -42.93
C ILE A 205 -17.46 2.96 -43.44
N ARG A 206 -18.02 3.59 -44.49
CA ARG A 206 -19.33 3.21 -45.07
C ARG A 206 -20.46 3.10 -44.03
N GLY A 207 -20.43 3.95 -43.02
CA GLY A 207 -21.40 3.97 -41.91
C GLY A 207 -21.12 2.96 -40.79
N GLU A 208 -20.13 2.09 -40.93
CA GLU A 208 -19.77 1.08 -39.94
C GLU A 208 -18.63 1.52 -39.04
N ARG A 209 -18.75 1.22 -37.73
CA ARG A 209 -17.73 1.51 -36.72
C ARG A 209 -16.63 0.44 -36.74
N GLN A 210 -15.41 0.86 -37.05
CA GLN A 210 -14.25 -0.05 -37.16
C GLN A 210 -13.40 -0.12 -35.89
N GLY A 211 -13.61 0.79 -34.92
CA GLY A 211 -12.88 0.85 -33.66
C GLY A 211 -12.22 2.20 -33.40
N ILE A 212 -11.51 2.30 -32.28
CA ILE A 212 -10.80 3.53 -31.91
C ILE A 212 -9.38 3.49 -32.48
N PHE A 213 -9.00 4.54 -33.22
CA PHE A 213 -7.67 4.67 -33.81
C PHE A 213 -7.03 6.03 -33.51
N PRO A 214 -5.69 6.09 -33.47
CA PRO A 214 -4.94 7.34 -33.35
C PRO A 214 -4.86 8.09 -34.69
N PHE A 215 -5.17 9.38 -34.67
CA PHE A 215 -5.04 10.28 -35.80
C PHE A 215 -4.11 11.43 -35.45
N PHE A 216 -3.11 11.70 -36.28
CA PHE A 216 -2.34 12.93 -36.22
C PHE A 216 -3.20 14.09 -36.73
N VAL A 217 -3.48 15.07 -35.87
CA VAL A 217 -4.32 16.21 -36.21
C VAL A 217 -3.55 17.48 -35.91
N GLN A 218 -3.37 18.31 -36.93
CA GLN A 218 -2.94 19.69 -36.70
C GLN A 218 -4.14 20.46 -36.16
N ILE A 219 -4.00 21.08 -35.00
CA ILE A 219 -5.10 21.76 -34.30
C ILE A 219 -4.96 23.28 -34.35
N ARG A 220 -3.74 23.78 -34.61
CA ARG A 220 -3.42 25.20 -34.76
C ARG A 220 -2.56 25.44 -35.99
N ASP A 221 -2.69 26.62 -36.58
CA ASP A 221 -1.80 27.08 -37.63
C ASP A 221 -0.36 27.22 -37.10
N GLU A 222 0.65 26.80 -37.87
CA GLU A 222 2.04 26.75 -37.38
C GLU A 222 2.68 28.15 -37.19
N ASN A 223 2.16 29.18 -37.87
CA ASN A 223 2.72 30.53 -37.82
C ASN A 223 1.97 31.42 -36.83
N THR A 224 0.64 31.40 -36.88
CA THR A 224 -0.23 32.25 -36.07
C THR A 224 -0.67 31.60 -34.77
N HIS A 225 -0.51 30.27 -34.65
CA HIS A 225 -0.97 29.46 -33.52
C HIS A 225 -2.49 29.52 -33.25
N MET A 226 -3.24 30.12 -34.18
CA MET A 226 -4.70 30.19 -34.11
C MET A 226 -5.32 28.81 -34.40
N PRO A 227 -6.42 28.43 -33.70
CA PRO A 227 -7.11 27.18 -33.99
C PRO A 227 -7.54 27.08 -35.46
N LEU A 228 -7.34 25.92 -36.07
CA LEU A 228 -7.77 25.69 -37.45
C LEU A 228 -9.31 25.64 -37.58
N ARG A 229 -9.81 25.83 -38.80
CA ARG A 229 -11.25 25.78 -39.08
C ARG A 229 -11.86 24.46 -38.60
N GLY A 230 -12.98 24.55 -37.89
CA GLY A 230 -13.67 23.39 -37.33
C GLY A 230 -13.02 22.81 -36.07
N VAL A 231 -11.98 23.44 -35.51
CA VAL A 231 -11.34 23.07 -34.25
C VAL A 231 -11.73 24.05 -33.15
N LYS A 232 -12.21 23.53 -32.02
CA LYS A 232 -12.47 24.30 -30.80
C LYS A 232 -11.56 23.81 -29.69
N VAL A 233 -10.69 24.67 -29.18
CA VAL A 233 -9.65 24.34 -28.18
C VAL A 233 -9.50 25.47 -27.16
N GLY A 234 -9.15 25.13 -25.92
CA GLY A 234 -8.89 26.08 -24.83
C GLY A 234 -8.48 25.41 -23.52
N ASP A 235 -8.09 26.19 -22.52
CA ASP A 235 -7.73 25.71 -21.17
C ASP A 235 -8.96 25.31 -20.32
N ILE A 236 -8.76 24.36 -19.40
CA ILE A 236 -9.84 23.85 -18.52
C ILE A 236 -9.89 24.49 -17.12
N GLY A 237 -8.92 25.35 -16.79
CA GLY A 237 -8.86 26.11 -15.55
C GLY A 237 -7.89 25.59 -14.49
N ALA A 238 -7.94 26.25 -13.32
CA ALA A 238 -7.10 25.97 -12.16
C ALA A 238 -7.37 24.56 -11.59
N LYS A 239 -6.31 23.93 -11.06
CA LYS A 239 -6.29 22.53 -10.58
C LYS A 239 -5.60 22.43 -9.22
N MET A 240 -5.83 21.31 -8.52
CA MET A 240 -5.18 21.00 -7.24
C MET A 240 -3.65 20.94 -7.35
N GLY A 241 -3.15 20.29 -8.41
CA GLY A 241 -1.73 20.15 -8.72
C GLY A 241 -1.50 20.32 -10.21
N LEU A 242 -0.25 20.17 -10.66
CA LEU A 242 0.13 20.29 -12.07
C LEU A 242 -0.34 21.60 -12.71
N LYS A 243 -0.28 22.69 -11.93
CA LYS A 243 -0.91 23.98 -12.27
C LYS A 243 -0.37 24.56 -13.59
N SER A 244 0.89 24.31 -13.93
CA SER A 244 1.52 24.81 -15.16
C SER A 244 1.37 23.90 -16.39
N THR A 245 0.80 22.70 -16.28
CA THR A 245 0.69 21.77 -17.42
C THR A 245 -0.31 22.27 -18.49
N ASN A 246 -1.17 23.23 -18.17
CA ASN A 246 -2.13 23.86 -19.10
C ASN A 246 -2.99 22.83 -19.87
N ASN A 247 -3.64 21.96 -19.10
CA ASN A 247 -4.56 20.95 -19.63
C ASN A 247 -5.73 21.62 -20.37
N GLY A 248 -6.08 21.08 -21.54
CA GLY A 248 -7.09 21.69 -22.41
C GLY A 248 -8.32 20.83 -22.69
N PHE A 249 -9.30 21.45 -23.35
CA PHE A 249 -10.39 20.78 -24.05
C PHE A 249 -10.20 20.88 -25.56
N LEU A 250 -10.72 19.92 -26.33
CA LEU A 250 -10.65 19.91 -27.79
C LEU A 250 -11.89 19.27 -28.41
N GLY A 251 -12.54 19.95 -29.34
CA GLY A 251 -13.70 19.46 -30.08
C GLY A 251 -13.62 19.79 -31.56
N PHE A 252 -14.30 18.96 -32.37
CA PHE A 252 -14.27 19.06 -33.83
C PHE A 252 -15.66 19.27 -34.43
N THR A 253 -15.73 20.07 -35.49
CA THR A 253 -16.93 20.26 -36.32
C THR A 253 -16.52 20.21 -37.79
N ASN A 254 -16.78 19.07 -38.42
CA ASN A 254 -16.46 18.77 -39.82
C ASN A 254 -15.00 19.09 -40.18
N HIS A 255 -14.07 18.80 -39.28
CA HIS A 255 -12.65 19.06 -39.49
C HIS A 255 -12.06 17.94 -40.35
N ARG A 256 -11.43 18.27 -41.49
CA ARG A 256 -10.94 17.30 -42.46
C ARG A 256 -9.44 17.12 -42.34
N ILE A 257 -8.98 15.87 -42.34
CA ILE A 257 -7.56 15.50 -42.39
C ILE A 257 -7.31 14.47 -43.49
N PRO A 258 -6.13 14.46 -44.12
CA PRO A 258 -5.80 13.46 -45.14
C PRO A 258 -5.85 12.02 -44.62
N ARG A 259 -6.06 11.04 -45.50
CA ARG A 259 -6.06 9.60 -45.17
C ARG A 259 -4.78 9.19 -44.43
N GLU A 260 -3.62 9.68 -44.84
CA GLU A 260 -2.35 9.33 -44.21
C GLU A 260 -2.20 9.87 -42.77
N ASN A 261 -3.15 10.67 -42.26
CA ASN A 261 -3.12 11.15 -40.89
C ASN A 261 -3.59 10.14 -39.85
N MET A 262 -4.28 9.06 -40.24
CA MET A 262 -4.45 7.90 -39.35
C MET A 262 -3.11 7.20 -39.16
N LEU A 263 -2.66 6.90 -37.93
CA LEU A 263 -1.37 6.20 -37.76
C LEU A 263 -1.52 4.71 -38.14
N MET A 264 -0.92 4.31 -39.26
CA MET A 264 -1.29 3.09 -39.98
C MET A 264 -0.31 1.92 -39.83
N LYS A 265 0.59 1.95 -38.85
CA LYS A 265 1.57 0.85 -38.68
C LYS A 265 0.89 -0.50 -38.43
N ASN A 266 -0.16 -0.48 -37.60
CA ASN A 266 -0.82 -1.70 -37.14
C ASN A 266 -2.13 -1.99 -37.91
N ALA A 267 -2.91 -0.98 -38.26
CA ALA A 267 -4.16 -1.13 -39.03
C ALA A 267 -4.20 -0.08 -40.14
N GLN A 268 -4.81 -0.38 -41.28
CA GLN A 268 -4.75 0.49 -42.46
C GLN A 268 -6.13 0.73 -43.05
N VAL A 269 -6.29 1.90 -43.66
CA VAL A 269 -7.42 2.21 -44.55
C VAL A 269 -6.82 2.47 -45.92
N LEU A 270 -7.15 1.59 -46.86
CA LEU A 270 -6.75 1.74 -48.26
C LEU A 270 -7.58 2.84 -48.93
N GLU A 271 -7.12 3.31 -50.08
CA GLU A 271 -7.75 4.45 -50.79
C GLU A 271 -9.21 4.17 -51.14
N ASP A 272 -9.53 2.93 -51.52
CA ASP A 272 -10.87 2.45 -51.85
C ASP A 272 -11.80 2.26 -50.63
N GLY A 273 -11.32 2.55 -49.42
CA GLY A 273 -12.05 2.35 -48.17
C GLY A 273 -11.94 0.94 -47.59
N THR A 274 -11.14 0.06 -48.18
CA THR A 274 -10.88 -1.26 -47.60
C THR A 274 -10.12 -1.13 -46.28
N PHE A 275 -10.67 -1.70 -45.21
CA PHE A 275 -10.07 -1.67 -43.87
C PHE A 275 -9.25 -2.94 -43.59
N VAL A 276 -7.95 -2.76 -43.36
CA VAL A 276 -7.03 -3.83 -42.97
C VAL A 276 -6.86 -3.79 -41.46
N LYS A 277 -7.40 -4.81 -40.78
CA LYS A 277 -7.34 -4.93 -39.32
C LYS A 277 -5.93 -5.21 -38.84
N ALA A 278 -5.63 -4.76 -37.62
CA ALA A 278 -4.39 -5.11 -36.97
C ALA A 278 -4.30 -6.61 -36.65
N PRO A 279 -3.10 -7.22 -36.72
CA PRO A 279 -2.89 -8.61 -36.35
C PRO A 279 -3.35 -8.89 -34.91
N MET A 280 -3.19 -7.91 -34.01
CA MET A 280 -3.66 -7.96 -32.64
C MET A 280 -4.10 -6.58 -32.15
N SER A 281 -5.21 -6.54 -31.40
CA SER A 281 -5.74 -5.30 -30.81
C SER A 281 -4.88 -4.72 -29.68
N VAL A 282 -3.96 -5.50 -29.08
CA VAL A 282 -3.12 -5.00 -27.97
C VAL A 282 -2.00 -4.08 -28.46
N LEU A 283 -1.60 -4.18 -29.73
CA LEU A 283 -0.53 -3.38 -30.33
C LEU A 283 -0.86 -1.88 -30.35
N THR A 284 -2.14 -1.51 -30.26
CA THR A 284 -2.58 -0.11 -30.19
C THR A 284 -2.36 0.54 -28.82
N TYR A 285 -1.97 -0.21 -27.78
CA TYR A 285 -1.76 0.30 -26.40
C TYR A 285 -0.28 0.47 -26.01
N GLY A 286 0.68 0.29 -26.94
CA GLY A 286 2.11 0.26 -26.62
C GLY A 286 2.63 1.50 -25.86
N THR A 287 2.20 2.70 -26.25
CA THR A 287 2.59 3.95 -25.56
C THR A 287 2.07 4.00 -24.11
N MET A 288 0.84 3.58 -23.86
CA MET A 288 0.22 3.61 -22.53
C MET A 288 0.95 2.70 -21.54
N VAL A 289 1.40 1.53 -22.01
CA VAL A 289 2.19 0.61 -21.20
C VAL A 289 3.51 1.24 -20.81
N PHE A 290 4.22 1.86 -21.75
CA PHE A 290 5.48 2.56 -21.48
C PHE A 290 5.32 3.63 -20.38
N VAL A 291 4.31 4.48 -20.50
CA VAL A 291 4.11 5.56 -19.52
C VAL A 291 3.77 5.03 -18.13
N ARG A 292 2.97 3.96 -18.03
CA ARG A 292 2.71 3.31 -16.73
C ARG A 292 3.95 2.77 -16.06
N VAL A 293 4.89 2.23 -16.84
CA VAL A 293 6.18 1.74 -16.33
C VAL A 293 6.99 2.91 -15.75
N MET A 294 7.03 4.05 -16.43
CA MET A 294 7.73 5.25 -15.95
C MET A 294 7.12 5.82 -14.67
N ILE A 295 5.78 5.86 -14.57
CA ILE A 295 5.07 6.37 -13.37
C ILE A 295 5.51 5.65 -12.09
N VAL A 296 5.80 4.35 -12.13
CA VAL A 296 6.27 3.61 -10.93
C VAL A 296 7.60 4.18 -10.42
N ARG A 297 8.51 4.52 -11.35
CA ARG A 297 9.78 5.17 -11.04
C ARG A 297 9.58 6.58 -10.50
N ASP A 298 8.62 7.32 -11.06
CA ASP A 298 8.28 8.66 -10.56
C ASP A 298 7.72 8.62 -9.15
N MET A 299 6.81 7.69 -8.84
CA MET A 299 6.26 7.54 -7.48
C MET A 299 7.34 7.22 -6.45
N SER A 300 8.32 6.39 -6.82
CA SER A 300 9.52 6.16 -6.01
C SER A 300 10.28 7.46 -5.73
N ASN A 301 10.59 8.22 -6.79
CA ASN A 301 11.36 9.46 -6.69
C ASN A 301 10.63 10.53 -5.86
N ARG A 302 9.32 10.72 -6.09
CA ARG A 302 8.50 11.70 -5.35
C ARG A 302 8.37 11.34 -3.88
N LEU A 303 8.26 10.05 -3.56
CA LEU A 303 8.24 9.58 -2.18
C LEU A 303 9.60 9.75 -1.49
N ALA A 304 10.70 9.48 -2.21
CA ALA A 304 12.05 9.74 -1.72
C ALA A 304 12.27 11.24 -1.44
N GLN A 305 11.84 12.12 -2.35
CA GLN A 305 11.91 13.58 -2.16
C GLN A 305 11.16 14.03 -0.91
N ALA A 306 9.91 13.58 -0.74
CA ALA A 306 9.10 13.89 0.43
C ALA A 306 9.76 13.40 1.74
N ALA A 307 10.31 12.19 1.73
CA ALA A 307 11.00 11.63 2.89
C ALA A 307 12.32 12.36 3.18
N THR A 308 13.06 12.80 2.17
CA THR A 308 14.26 13.64 2.33
C THR A 308 13.93 14.99 2.97
N ILE A 309 12.90 15.68 2.48
CA ILE A 309 12.46 16.96 3.06
C ILE A 309 12.12 16.76 4.54
N ALA A 310 11.30 15.74 4.84
CA ALA A 310 10.87 15.48 6.20
C ALA A 310 12.05 15.13 7.11
N THR A 311 12.97 14.26 6.70
CA THR A 311 14.12 13.89 7.53
C THR A 311 15.06 15.07 7.79
N ARG A 312 15.45 15.82 6.74
CA ARG A 312 16.35 16.97 6.89
C ARG A 312 15.73 18.06 7.76
N TYR A 313 14.48 18.40 7.51
CA TYR A 313 13.75 19.35 8.36
C TYR A 313 13.68 18.86 9.81
N SER A 314 13.48 17.57 10.02
CA SER A 314 13.40 17.00 11.36
C SER A 314 14.71 17.07 12.13
N ALA A 315 15.84 16.98 11.42
CA ALA A 315 17.17 17.11 11.99
C ALA A 315 17.53 18.58 12.31
N VAL A 316 16.88 19.56 11.68
CA VAL A 316 17.15 20.99 11.93
C VAL A 316 16.16 21.58 12.92
N ARG A 317 14.88 21.21 12.79
CA ARG A 317 13.82 21.78 13.60
C ARG A 317 14.01 21.28 15.02
N LYS A 318 14.31 22.21 15.93
CA LYS A 318 14.24 21.98 17.37
C LYS A 318 12.88 22.41 17.88
N GLN A 319 12.27 21.57 18.70
CA GLN A 319 10.99 21.91 19.33
C GLN A 319 10.75 20.98 20.51
N SER A 320 10.25 21.57 21.60
CA SER A 320 9.84 20.87 22.82
C SER A 320 11.05 20.25 23.52
N PRO A 321 11.70 20.97 24.46
CA PRO A 321 12.83 20.41 25.21
C PRO A 321 12.40 19.12 25.91
N ILE A 322 13.17 18.04 25.76
CA ILE A 322 12.89 16.75 26.42
C ILE A 322 13.13 16.89 27.93
N ASN A 323 14.18 17.63 28.30
CA ASN A 323 14.48 18.02 29.68
C ASN A 323 14.40 19.57 29.78
N PRO A 324 13.66 20.14 30.76
CA PRO A 324 13.43 21.60 30.88
C PRO A 324 14.70 22.45 30.94
N ASP A 325 15.74 21.93 31.59
CA ASP A 325 17.02 22.60 31.76
C ASP A 325 17.97 22.39 30.56
N GLU A 326 17.56 21.57 29.57
CA GLU A 326 18.32 21.32 28.35
C GLU A 326 17.74 22.09 27.16
N PRO A 327 18.58 22.46 26.18
CA PRO A 327 18.11 23.06 24.94
C PRO A 327 17.12 22.15 24.19
N GLU A 328 16.24 22.75 23.39
CA GLU A 328 15.29 22.01 22.56
C GLU A 328 16.02 20.98 21.65
N PRO A 329 15.66 19.69 21.69
CA PRO A 329 16.25 18.66 20.84
C PRO A 329 15.72 18.79 19.42
N GLN A 330 16.40 18.15 18.47
CA GLN A 330 15.91 18.05 17.11
C GLN A 330 14.60 17.26 17.14
N ILE A 331 13.61 17.58 16.32
CA ILE A 331 12.35 16.82 16.35
C ILE A 331 12.52 15.40 15.80
N LEU A 332 13.59 15.15 15.06
CA LEU A 332 14.03 13.80 14.72
C LEU A 332 14.35 13.01 16.00
N ASP A 333 14.77 13.70 17.09
CA ASP A 333 14.69 13.36 18.54
C ASP A 333 13.65 12.29 18.84
N HIS A 334 12.47 12.61 18.35
CA HIS A 334 11.26 11.95 18.71
C HIS A 334 11.09 10.70 17.84
N VAL A 335 11.00 9.53 18.48
CA VAL A 335 10.70 8.22 17.82
C VAL A 335 9.44 8.29 16.96
N THR A 336 8.54 9.19 17.33
CA THR A 336 7.28 9.51 16.65
C THR A 336 7.52 10.03 15.24
N GLN A 337 8.53 10.88 15.09
CA GLN A 337 8.96 11.48 13.84
C GLN A 337 9.64 10.45 12.96
N GLN A 338 10.47 9.60 13.56
CA GLN A 338 11.15 8.48 12.90
C GLN A 338 10.16 7.46 12.31
N ASN A 339 9.14 7.05 13.08
CA ASN A 339 8.13 6.09 12.62
C ASN A 339 7.24 6.62 11.49
N LYS A 340 7.07 7.94 11.38
CA LYS A 340 6.39 8.54 10.22
C LYS A 340 7.25 8.44 8.96
N ILE A 341 8.53 8.78 9.10
CA ILE A 341 9.43 9.05 7.98
C ILE A 341 10.15 7.79 7.47
N PHE A 342 10.68 6.93 8.33
CA PHE A 342 11.52 5.79 7.91
C PHE A 342 10.79 4.74 7.08
N PRO A 343 9.51 4.40 7.35
CA PRO A 343 8.77 3.53 6.45
C PRO A 343 8.61 4.11 5.05
N GLN A 344 8.57 5.44 4.89
CA GLN A 344 8.50 6.06 3.57
C GLN A 344 9.84 5.94 2.83
N LEU A 345 10.96 6.03 3.55
CA LEU A 345 12.31 5.77 3.02
C LEU A 345 12.45 4.33 2.50
N ALA A 346 11.96 3.36 3.27
CA ALA A 346 11.98 1.96 2.84
C ALA A 346 11.11 1.75 1.58
N LYS A 347 9.93 2.36 1.53
CA LYS A 347 9.02 2.24 0.38
C LYS A 347 9.59 2.85 -0.89
N SER A 348 10.24 4.02 -0.82
CA SER A 348 10.85 4.63 -2.01
C SER A 348 11.92 3.72 -2.61
N VAL A 349 12.75 3.10 -1.77
CA VAL A 349 13.73 2.09 -2.20
C VAL A 349 13.09 0.90 -2.89
N ILE A 350 12.05 0.30 -2.29
CA ILE A 350 11.38 -0.85 -2.88
C ILE A 350 10.70 -0.50 -4.21
N PHE A 351 10.08 0.68 -4.32
CA PHE A 351 9.46 1.12 -5.57
C PHE A 351 10.48 1.34 -6.68
N LYS A 352 11.66 1.89 -6.38
CA LYS A 352 12.76 1.99 -7.34
C LYS A 352 13.13 0.62 -7.90
N LEU A 353 13.38 -0.35 -7.03
CA LEU A 353 13.79 -1.71 -7.44
C LEU A 353 12.70 -2.40 -8.26
N ALA A 354 11.42 -2.22 -7.89
CA ALA A 354 10.30 -2.73 -8.66
C ALA A 354 10.18 -2.05 -10.03
N ALA A 355 10.45 -0.74 -10.12
CA ALA A 355 10.44 0.01 -11.37
C ALA A 355 11.53 -0.46 -12.34
N ASP A 356 12.77 -0.63 -11.87
CA ASP A 356 13.88 -1.14 -12.70
C ASP A 356 13.54 -2.52 -13.28
N LEU A 357 12.98 -3.41 -12.46
CA LEU A 357 12.57 -4.74 -12.91
C LEU A 357 11.51 -4.69 -14.04
N ILE A 358 10.50 -3.84 -13.92
CA ILE A 358 9.48 -3.73 -14.97
C ILE A 358 10.00 -3.03 -16.24
N ILE A 359 10.98 -2.13 -16.12
CA ILE A 359 11.67 -1.52 -17.28
C ILE A 359 12.43 -2.59 -18.08
N ASP A 360 13.16 -3.48 -17.39
CA ASP A 360 13.87 -4.57 -18.05
C ASP A 360 12.89 -5.52 -18.77
N ILE A 361 11.76 -5.84 -18.14
CA ILE A 361 10.69 -6.63 -18.77
C ILE A 361 10.14 -5.90 -20.00
N TYR A 362 9.86 -4.61 -19.91
CA TYR A 362 9.36 -3.79 -21.03
C TYR A 362 10.31 -3.84 -22.24
N ASN A 363 11.61 -3.61 -22.01
CA ASN A 363 12.63 -3.63 -23.07
C ASN A 363 12.76 -5.01 -23.72
N SER A 364 12.72 -6.07 -22.91
CA SER A 364 12.73 -7.46 -23.40
C SER A 364 11.51 -7.76 -24.28
N VAL A 365 10.30 -7.38 -23.86
CA VAL A 365 9.07 -7.60 -24.62
C VAL A 365 9.05 -6.80 -25.92
N ASN A 366 9.56 -5.55 -25.93
CA ASN A 366 9.69 -4.78 -27.16
C ASN A 366 10.65 -5.40 -28.17
N SER A 367 11.78 -5.96 -27.71
CA SER A 367 12.69 -6.72 -28.58
C SER A 367 12.03 -7.96 -29.18
N ASP A 368 11.16 -8.63 -28.41
CA ASP A 368 10.39 -9.78 -28.90
C ASP A 368 9.33 -9.35 -29.93
N LEU A 369 8.64 -8.22 -29.71
CA LEU A 369 7.69 -7.65 -30.67
C LEU A 369 8.34 -7.32 -32.01
N ALA A 370 9.56 -6.78 -32.00
CA ALA A 370 10.32 -6.49 -33.22
C ALA A 370 10.62 -7.75 -34.06
N ARG A 371 10.60 -8.93 -33.43
CA ARG A 371 10.77 -10.24 -34.08
C ARG A 371 9.44 -10.94 -34.37
N GLY A 372 8.31 -10.24 -34.24
CA GLY A 372 6.97 -10.80 -34.46
C GLY A 372 6.45 -11.70 -33.33
N LYS A 373 7.10 -11.71 -32.15
CA LYS A 373 6.63 -12.49 -30.99
C LYS A 373 5.75 -11.64 -30.10
N HIS A 374 4.61 -12.19 -29.69
CA HIS A 374 3.52 -11.41 -29.12
C HIS A 374 3.05 -11.87 -27.74
N ASP A 375 3.51 -13.03 -27.28
CA ASP A 375 2.92 -13.78 -26.17
C ASP A 375 3.03 -13.08 -24.81
N ARG A 376 4.06 -12.25 -24.62
CA ARG A 376 4.37 -11.57 -23.36
C ARG A 376 3.73 -10.19 -23.21
N LEU A 377 3.04 -9.70 -24.24
CA LEU A 377 2.43 -8.37 -24.23
C LEU A 377 1.26 -8.25 -23.22
N PRO A 378 0.35 -9.23 -23.09
CA PRO A 378 -0.71 -9.19 -22.07
C PRO A 378 -0.19 -9.17 -20.63
N GLU A 379 0.91 -9.89 -20.37
CA GLU A 379 1.59 -9.93 -19.07
C GLU A 379 2.15 -8.55 -18.69
N LEU A 380 2.93 -7.96 -19.60
CA LEU A 380 3.52 -6.65 -19.41
C LEU A 380 2.44 -5.59 -19.14
N HIS A 381 1.34 -5.62 -19.89
CA HIS A 381 0.20 -4.73 -19.68
C HIS A 381 -0.37 -4.89 -18.25
N ALA A 382 -0.67 -6.11 -17.82
CA ALA A 382 -1.27 -6.36 -16.51
C ALA A 382 -0.34 -5.96 -15.34
N LEU A 383 0.97 -6.19 -15.47
CA LEU A 383 1.96 -5.82 -14.47
C LEU A 383 2.10 -4.29 -14.38
N SER A 384 2.12 -3.59 -15.52
CA SER A 384 2.16 -2.12 -15.56
C SER A 384 0.95 -1.49 -14.87
N CYS A 385 -0.25 -2.06 -15.05
CA CYS A 385 -1.47 -1.63 -14.37
C CYS A 385 -1.37 -1.80 -12.85
N ALA A 386 -0.89 -2.96 -12.38
CA ALA A 386 -0.81 -3.28 -10.96
C ALA A 386 0.20 -2.38 -10.23
N LEU A 387 1.42 -2.27 -10.78
CA LEU A 387 2.49 -1.49 -10.15
C LEU A 387 2.18 0.00 -10.16
N LYS A 388 1.60 0.54 -11.24
CA LYS A 388 1.17 1.95 -11.26
C LYS A 388 0.09 2.22 -10.20
N ALA A 389 -0.88 1.32 -10.03
CA ALA A 389 -1.95 1.50 -9.05
C ALA A 389 -1.44 1.44 -7.59
N ILE A 390 -0.57 0.48 -7.28
CA ILE A 390 -0.03 0.30 -5.93
C ILE A 390 0.94 1.43 -5.58
N SER A 391 1.90 1.74 -6.47
CA SER A 391 2.93 2.75 -6.20
C SER A 391 2.33 4.15 -6.01
N SER A 392 1.37 4.56 -6.85
CA SER A 392 0.70 5.86 -6.70
C SER A 392 -0.15 5.95 -5.44
N THR A 393 -0.86 4.89 -5.07
CA THR A 393 -1.67 4.83 -3.84
C THR A 393 -0.82 5.03 -2.60
N ASP A 394 0.28 4.29 -2.51
CA ASP A 394 1.18 4.35 -1.37
C ASP A 394 2.01 5.64 -1.35
N ALA A 395 2.36 6.20 -2.51
CA ALA A 395 3.06 7.48 -2.59
C ALA A 395 2.21 8.65 -2.11
N VAL A 396 0.92 8.71 -2.46
CA VAL A 396 -0.01 9.75 -1.93
C VAL A 396 -0.03 9.74 -0.41
N ALA A 397 -0.24 8.55 0.17
CA ALA A 397 -0.26 8.40 1.62
C ALA A 397 1.10 8.81 2.22
N GLY A 398 2.21 8.32 1.65
CA GLY A 398 3.56 8.59 2.10
C GLY A 398 3.95 10.07 2.08
N VAL A 399 3.66 10.78 0.99
CA VAL A 399 3.94 12.22 0.87
C VAL A 399 3.17 13.03 1.91
N GLU A 400 1.88 12.71 2.12
CA GLU A 400 1.07 13.41 3.13
C GLU A 400 1.56 13.16 4.55
N ILE A 401 2.06 11.95 4.84
CA ILE A 401 2.70 11.63 6.12
C ILE A 401 3.94 12.49 6.33
N CYS A 402 4.80 12.61 5.31
CA CYS A 402 6.00 13.44 5.36
C CYS A 402 5.66 14.93 5.53
N ARG A 403 4.60 15.42 4.85
CA ARG A 403 4.10 16.79 5.01
C ARG A 403 3.67 17.08 6.44
N LEU A 404 2.82 16.23 6.99
CA LEU A 404 2.33 16.34 8.37
C LEU A 404 3.45 16.21 9.41
N SER A 405 4.55 15.55 9.05
CA SER A 405 5.74 15.45 9.90
C SER A 405 6.47 16.80 10.02
N CYS A 406 6.31 17.72 9.07
CA CYS A 406 6.96 19.04 9.11
C CYS A 406 6.16 20.13 9.82
N GLY A 407 5.05 19.76 10.49
CA GLY A 407 4.21 20.67 11.25
C GLY A 407 3.60 21.79 10.38
N GLY A 408 3.39 22.97 10.98
CA GLY A 408 2.78 24.11 10.27
C GLY A 408 3.59 24.56 9.05
N HIS A 409 4.92 24.52 9.11
CA HIS A 409 5.77 24.89 7.97
C HIS A 409 5.60 23.94 6.78
N GLY A 410 5.25 22.66 7.02
CA GLY A 410 4.90 21.72 5.97
C GLY A 410 3.63 22.08 5.18
N TYR A 411 2.85 23.06 5.63
CA TYR A 411 1.68 23.56 4.91
C TYR A 411 2.01 24.67 3.90
N LEU A 412 3.19 25.31 4.02
CA LEU A 412 3.62 26.36 3.10
C LEU A 412 3.96 25.79 1.72
N GLU A 413 3.69 26.53 0.64
CA GLU A 413 4.08 26.14 -0.73
C GLU A 413 5.60 25.98 -0.86
N CYS A 414 6.39 26.85 -0.21
CA CYS A 414 7.86 26.76 -0.18
C CYS A 414 8.42 25.54 0.57
N SER A 415 7.57 24.75 1.23
CA SER A 415 7.97 23.43 1.77
C SER A 415 8.14 22.36 0.70
N GLY A 416 7.61 22.57 -0.50
CA GLY A 416 7.61 21.62 -1.60
C GLY A 416 6.52 20.53 -1.51
N PHE A 417 5.93 20.30 -0.33
CA PHE A 417 4.92 19.25 -0.16
C PHE A 417 3.60 19.47 -0.90
N PRO A 418 2.99 20.68 -0.96
CA PRO A 418 1.74 20.86 -1.70
C PRO A 418 1.89 20.52 -3.18
N THR A 419 3.03 20.89 -3.76
CA THR A 419 3.38 20.56 -5.14
C THR A 419 3.61 19.05 -5.32
N LEU A 420 4.35 18.40 -4.43
CA LEU A 420 4.56 16.93 -4.46
C LEU A 420 3.25 16.16 -4.31
N LEU A 421 2.39 16.56 -3.35
CA LEU A 421 1.11 15.94 -3.09
C LEU A 421 0.17 16.08 -4.30
N GLY A 422 0.13 17.28 -4.91
CA GLY A 422 -0.64 17.51 -6.14
C GLY A 422 -0.22 16.58 -7.28
N PHE A 423 1.08 16.30 -7.42
CA PHE A 423 1.62 15.37 -8.43
C PHE A 423 1.18 13.92 -8.16
N VAL A 424 1.48 13.39 -6.97
CA VAL A 424 1.18 11.98 -6.65
C VAL A 424 -0.33 11.72 -6.59
N ALA A 425 -1.13 12.72 -6.19
CA ALA A 425 -2.59 12.62 -6.21
C ALA A 425 -3.15 12.58 -7.63
N ALA A 426 -2.57 13.36 -8.57
CA ALA A 426 -2.93 13.26 -9.98
C ALA A 426 -2.61 11.85 -10.52
N ALA A 427 -1.44 11.29 -10.18
CA ALA A 427 -1.00 9.96 -10.60
C ALA A 427 -1.93 8.84 -10.12
N TYR A 428 -2.71 9.05 -9.06
CA TYR A 428 -3.76 8.13 -8.63
C TYR A 428 -4.87 7.95 -9.67
N THR A 429 -5.06 8.94 -10.56
CA THR A 429 -6.19 9.01 -11.50
C THR A 429 -5.79 8.96 -12.97
N TYR A 430 -4.73 9.67 -13.38
CA TYR A 430 -4.31 9.68 -14.78
C TYR A 430 -3.67 8.34 -15.19
N GLU A 431 -3.63 8.08 -16.50
CA GLU A 431 -3.21 6.79 -17.10
C GLU A 431 -4.02 5.56 -16.62
N GLY A 432 -5.18 5.82 -16.02
CA GLY A 432 -6.17 4.86 -15.54
C GLY A 432 -6.38 4.99 -14.05
N GLU A 433 -7.65 5.09 -13.64
CA GLU A 433 -8.03 5.09 -12.23
C GLU A 433 -7.61 3.77 -11.59
N ASN A 434 -7.00 3.86 -10.40
CA ASN A 434 -6.31 2.74 -9.76
C ASN A 434 -7.21 1.51 -9.57
N THR A 435 -8.48 1.67 -9.17
CA THR A 435 -9.42 0.55 -9.03
C THR A 435 -9.68 -0.15 -10.36
N VAL A 436 -9.90 0.63 -11.42
CA VAL A 436 -10.09 0.09 -12.78
C VAL A 436 -8.84 -0.63 -13.27
N LEU A 437 -7.64 -0.09 -13.03
CA LEU A 437 -6.39 -0.74 -13.41
C LEU A 437 -6.20 -2.07 -12.70
N LEU A 438 -6.51 -2.14 -11.41
CA LEU A 438 -6.51 -3.40 -10.67
C LEU A 438 -7.53 -4.40 -11.23
N LEU A 439 -8.67 -3.94 -11.77
CA LEU A 439 -9.62 -4.81 -12.48
C LEU A 439 -9.06 -5.31 -13.83
N GLN A 440 -8.26 -4.52 -14.54
CA GLN A 440 -7.57 -4.97 -15.75
C GLN A 440 -6.53 -6.06 -15.43
N THR A 441 -5.73 -5.84 -14.39
CA THR A 441 -4.81 -6.88 -13.86
C THR A 441 -5.61 -8.12 -13.46
N ALA A 442 -6.72 -7.96 -12.73
CA ALA A 442 -7.55 -9.08 -12.32
C ALA A 442 -8.05 -9.89 -13.51
N ARG A 443 -8.55 -9.26 -14.60
CA ARG A 443 -8.98 -9.98 -15.81
C ARG A 443 -7.86 -10.80 -16.45
N TYR A 444 -6.64 -10.27 -16.49
CA TYR A 444 -5.48 -11.01 -16.96
C TYR A 444 -5.17 -12.21 -16.05
N LEU A 445 -5.13 -12.00 -14.73
CA LEU A 445 -4.88 -13.08 -13.75
C LEU A 445 -5.95 -14.17 -13.82
N MET A 446 -7.21 -13.79 -14.04
CA MET A 446 -8.34 -14.69 -14.25
C MET A 446 -8.19 -15.56 -15.50
N LYS A 447 -7.66 -15.00 -16.59
CA LYS A 447 -7.35 -15.76 -17.80
C LYS A 447 -6.16 -16.69 -17.56
N ALA A 448 -5.08 -16.16 -16.98
CA ALA A 448 -3.87 -16.92 -16.66
C ALA A 448 -4.16 -18.10 -15.73
N ALA A 449 -5.08 -17.96 -14.77
CA ALA A 449 -5.46 -19.05 -13.87
C ALA A 449 -5.98 -20.32 -14.58
N LYS A 450 -6.49 -20.17 -15.81
CA LYS A 450 -7.05 -21.25 -16.65
C LYS A 450 -6.12 -21.64 -17.80
N ASP A 451 -5.05 -20.89 -18.01
CA ASP A 451 -4.16 -21.05 -19.16
C ASP A 451 -3.06 -22.08 -18.83
N PRO A 452 -2.92 -23.17 -19.61
CA PRO A 452 -1.80 -24.09 -19.44
C PRO A 452 -0.46 -23.45 -19.79
N ASP A 453 -0.43 -22.38 -20.58
CA ASP A 453 0.78 -21.68 -21.02
C ASP A 453 0.95 -20.33 -20.32
N LEU A 454 1.45 -20.42 -19.08
CA LEU A 454 1.72 -19.25 -18.24
C LEU A 454 2.98 -18.50 -18.65
N SER A 455 2.91 -17.17 -18.60
CA SER A 455 4.06 -16.29 -18.72
C SER A 455 4.84 -16.18 -17.39
N PRO A 456 6.12 -15.72 -17.41
CA PRO A 456 7.04 -15.80 -16.27
C PRO A 456 6.54 -15.23 -14.94
N THR A 457 5.92 -14.05 -14.93
CA THR A 457 5.49 -13.34 -13.70
C THR A 457 4.29 -13.99 -13.03
N VAL A 458 3.55 -14.84 -13.75
CA VAL A 458 2.46 -15.65 -13.21
C VAL A 458 2.79 -17.14 -13.23
N ALA A 459 4.01 -17.53 -13.60
CA ALA A 459 4.44 -18.93 -13.67
C ALA A 459 4.31 -19.65 -12.32
N PHE A 460 4.31 -18.91 -11.21
CA PHE A 460 4.00 -19.46 -9.90
C PHE A 460 2.61 -20.13 -9.84
N LEU A 461 1.65 -19.76 -10.70
CA LEU A 461 0.34 -20.44 -10.78
C LEU A 461 0.47 -21.90 -11.25
N LYS A 462 1.53 -22.28 -11.98
CA LYS A 462 1.87 -23.68 -12.33
C LYS A 462 2.47 -24.41 -11.14
N ARG A 463 3.21 -23.70 -10.28
CA ARG A 463 3.73 -24.25 -9.02
C ARG A 463 2.62 -24.45 -8.00
N TYR A 464 1.56 -23.66 -8.10
CA TYR A 464 0.38 -23.71 -7.23
C TYR A 464 -0.92 -23.87 -8.05
N PRO A 465 -1.14 -25.03 -8.70
CA PRO A 465 -2.35 -25.32 -9.50
C PRO A 465 -3.65 -25.35 -8.67
N ASP A 466 -3.55 -25.55 -7.37
CA ASP A 466 -4.69 -25.56 -6.45
C ASP A 466 -4.48 -24.47 -5.38
N TYR A 467 -5.50 -23.63 -5.11
CA TYR A 467 -5.45 -22.61 -4.05
C TYR A 467 -5.22 -23.21 -2.65
N LYS A 468 -5.42 -24.53 -2.50
CA LYS A 468 -5.13 -25.31 -1.30
C LYS A 468 -3.65 -25.64 -1.15
N MET A 469 -2.85 -25.52 -2.21
CA MET A 469 -1.39 -25.71 -2.14
C MET A 469 -0.75 -24.58 -1.35
N LYS A 470 0.03 -24.95 -0.34
CA LYS A 470 0.67 -24.03 0.59
C LYS A 470 2.17 -24.15 0.45
N LYS A 471 2.85 -23.01 0.38
CA LYS A 471 4.29 -22.93 0.58
C LYS A 471 4.58 -22.66 2.05
N ARG A 472 5.48 -23.45 2.63
CA ARG A 472 6.06 -23.18 3.94
C ARG A 472 7.21 -22.19 3.77
N TRP A 473 7.23 -21.13 4.57
CA TRP A 473 8.33 -20.18 4.53
C TRP A 473 9.55 -20.84 5.18
N ASP A 474 10.67 -20.88 4.47
CA ASP A 474 11.92 -21.46 4.95
C ASP A 474 12.76 -20.49 5.79
N GLY A 475 12.20 -19.31 6.13
CA GLY A 475 12.90 -18.24 6.85
C GLY A 475 13.83 -17.40 5.98
N SER A 476 13.99 -17.75 4.70
CA SER A 476 14.75 -16.96 3.72
C SER A 476 13.86 -15.94 3.00
N ILE A 477 14.45 -14.89 2.44
CA ILE A 477 13.70 -13.97 1.56
C ILE A 477 13.05 -14.74 0.40
N GLY A 478 13.74 -15.76 -0.15
CA GLY A 478 13.23 -16.62 -1.21
C GLY A 478 11.95 -17.35 -0.82
N GLY A 479 11.89 -17.96 0.37
CA GLY A 479 10.67 -18.59 0.84
C GLY A 479 9.55 -17.60 1.17
N MET A 480 9.88 -16.34 1.53
CA MET A 480 8.88 -15.29 1.74
C MET A 480 8.25 -14.90 0.40
N ILE A 481 9.07 -14.76 -0.65
CA ILE A 481 8.60 -14.53 -2.03
C ILE A 481 7.69 -15.68 -2.46
N GLU A 482 8.12 -16.93 -2.28
CA GLU A 482 7.29 -18.09 -2.64
C GLU A 482 5.99 -18.18 -1.82
N ALA A 483 5.98 -17.69 -0.57
CA ALA A 483 4.77 -17.60 0.24
C ALA A 483 3.82 -16.50 -0.28
N PHE A 484 4.35 -15.35 -0.70
CA PHE A 484 3.58 -14.32 -1.40
C PHE A 484 3.01 -14.84 -2.71
N GLU A 485 3.79 -15.60 -3.49
CA GLU A 485 3.34 -16.28 -4.70
C GLU A 485 2.22 -17.28 -4.40
N ALA A 486 2.35 -18.10 -3.36
CA ALA A 486 1.30 -19.05 -2.96
C ALA A 486 0.01 -18.33 -2.53
N VAL A 487 0.12 -17.23 -1.78
CA VAL A 487 -1.04 -16.40 -1.38
C VAL A 487 -1.66 -15.71 -2.59
N ALA A 488 -0.84 -15.18 -3.51
CA ALA A 488 -1.31 -14.59 -4.75
C ALA A 488 -2.05 -15.63 -5.59
N ALA A 489 -1.48 -16.84 -5.75
CA ALA A 489 -2.08 -17.94 -6.50
C ALA A 489 -3.41 -18.34 -5.90
N ALA A 490 -3.46 -18.48 -4.58
CA ALA A 490 -4.68 -18.80 -3.86
C ALA A 490 -5.74 -17.71 -4.08
N LYS A 491 -5.39 -16.43 -3.92
CA LYS A 491 -6.33 -15.32 -4.14
C LYS A 491 -6.82 -15.24 -5.58
N ILE A 492 -5.93 -15.45 -6.55
CA ILE A 492 -6.27 -15.44 -7.99
C ILE A 492 -7.24 -16.58 -8.30
N ARG A 493 -6.95 -17.80 -7.83
CA ARG A 493 -7.81 -18.97 -8.06
C ARG A 493 -9.13 -18.88 -7.30
N ILE A 494 -9.14 -18.41 -6.05
CA ILE A 494 -10.36 -18.16 -5.28
C ILE A 494 -11.19 -17.06 -5.96
N ALA A 495 -10.57 -15.98 -6.44
CA ALA A 495 -11.28 -14.97 -7.21
C ALA A 495 -11.80 -15.55 -8.52
N ALA A 496 -11.06 -16.46 -9.16
CA ALA A 496 -11.49 -17.14 -10.38
C ALA A 496 -12.72 -18.02 -10.18
N GLU A 497 -12.66 -18.89 -9.18
CA GLU A 497 -13.78 -19.70 -8.75
C GLU A 497 -14.93 -18.83 -8.26
N SER A 498 -14.68 -17.75 -7.51
CA SER A 498 -15.73 -16.87 -7.00
C SER A 498 -16.40 -16.08 -8.11
N VAL A 499 -15.66 -15.59 -9.12
CA VAL A 499 -16.26 -14.93 -10.28
C VAL A 499 -17.04 -15.92 -11.13
N GLU A 500 -16.55 -17.16 -11.31
CA GLU A 500 -17.35 -18.23 -11.93
C GLU A 500 -18.63 -18.49 -11.12
N GLN A 501 -18.53 -18.61 -9.80
CA GLN A 501 -19.66 -18.78 -8.89
C GLN A 501 -20.62 -17.58 -8.83
N ARG A 502 -20.14 -16.35 -9.11
CA ARG A 502 -20.92 -15.09 -9.14
C ARG A 502 -21.53 -14.79 -10.50
N ILE A 503 -20.86 -15.14 -11.59
CA ILE A 503 -21.48 -15.28 -12.93
C ILE A 503 -22.62 -16.30 -12.81
N LEU A 504 -22.45 -17.28 -11.94
CA LEU A 504 -23.46 -18.24 -11.54
C LEU A 504 -24.33 -17.78 -10.35
N GLY A 505 -24.28 -16.54 -9.84
CA GLY A 505 -25.35 -16.16 -8.91
C GLY A 505 -25.44 -14.90 -8.05
N HIS A 506 -26.66 -14.66 -7.52
CA HIS A 506 -26.76 -14.30 -6.09
C HIS A 506 -25.94 -15.35 -5.34
N THR A 507 -24.83 -14.94 -4.74
CA THR A 507 -23.55 -15.61 -5.01
C THR A 507 -23.33 -17.03 -4.45
N ALA A 508 -24.32 -17.64 -3.78
CA ALA A 508 -24.24 -19.01 -3.31
C ALA A 508 -25.44 -19.82 -3.84
N ASN A 509 -25.18 -20.66 -4.85
CA ASN A 509 -26.12 -21.68 -5.32
C ASN A 509 -26.08 -22.91 -4.42
N CYS A 510 -24.96 -23.10 -3.73
CA CYS A 510 -24.71 -24.20 -2.82
C CYS A 510 -24.08 -23.70 -1.51
N ALA A 511 -24.27 -24.45 -0.44
CA ALA A 511 -23.69 -24.20 0.87
C ALA A 511 -23.11 -25.50 1.44
N ILE A 512 -22.02 -25.38 2.21
CA ILE A 512 -21.59 -26.46 3.11
C ILE A 512 -22.37 -26.30 4.41
N VAL A 513 -23.26 -27.24 4.69
CA VAL A 513 -24.13 -27.24 5.87
C VAL A 513 -23.54 -28.21 6.89
N MET A 514 -23.25 -27.72 8.09
CA MET A 514 -22.88 -28.58 9.23
C MET A 514 -24.17 -28.99 9.95
N ALA A 515 -24.55 -30.27 9.88
CA ALA A 515 -25.78 -30.77 10.48
C ALA A 515 -25.55 -32.05 11.29
N GLN A 516 -26.43 -32.29 12.28
CA GLN A 516 -26.42 -33.53 13.05
C GLN A 516 -26.84 -34.70 12.16
N LEU A 517 -25.92 -35.64 11.94
CA LEU A 517 -26.22 -36.90 11.26
C LEU A 517 -27.00 -37.82 12.20
N ILE A 518 -28.16 -38.30 11.72
CA ILE A 518 -29.01 -39.25 12.41
C ILE A 518 -29.19 -40.46 11.50
N ILE A 519 -28.82 -41.64 12.01
CA ILE A 519 -28.97 -42.91 11.30
C ILE A 519 -29.80 -43.83 12.17
N ARG A 520 -30.92 -44.34 11.64
CA ARG A 520 -31.85 -45.24 12.35
C ARG A 520 -32.27 -44.72 13.74
N GLY A 521 -32.44 -43.40 13.87
CA GLY A 521 -32.83 -42.73 15.12
C GLY A 521 -31.67 -42.38 16.06
N GLU A 522 -30.45 -42.84 15.79
CA GLU A 522 -29.27 -42.58 16.61
C GLU A 522 -28.44 -41.39 16.09
N ARG A 523 -27.95 -40.57 17.02
CA ARG A 523 -27.15 -39.38 16.73
C ARG A 523 -25.67 -39.74 16.55
N GLN A 524 -25.17 -39.58 15.33
CA GLN A 524 -23.80 -39.99 14.96
C GLN A 524 -22.76 -38.85 15.06
N GLY A 525 -23.20 -37.58 15.06
CA GLY A 525 -22.35 -36.39 15.25
C GLY A 525 -22.67 -35.28 14.25
N ILE A 526 -21.89 -34.21 14.22
CA ILE A 526 -22.04 -33.12 13.25
C ILE A 526 -21.22 -33.43 12.00
N PHE A 527 -21.87 -33.37 10.83
CA PHE A 527 -21.28 -33.69 9.53
C PHE A 527 -21.44 -32.55 8.52
N PRO A 528 -20.43 -32.32 7.66
CA PRO A 528 -20.54 -31.41 6.53
C PRO A 528 -21.30 -32.04 5.35
N PHE A 529 -22.30 -31.33 4.85
CA PHE A 529 -23.07 -31.68 3.66
C PHE A 529 -22.96 -30.58 2.61
N PHE A 530 -22.69 -30.94 1.36
CA PHE A 530 -22.81 -30.04 0.23
C PHE A 530 -24.27 -29.96 -0.22
N VAL A 531 -24.90 -28.81 -0.05
CA VAL A 531 -26.33 -28.64 -0.31
C VAL A 531 -26.53 -27.57 -1.37
N GLN A 532 -27.22 -27.90 -2.44
CA GLN A 532 -27.73 -26.89 -3.36
C GLN A 532 -28.89 -26.15 -2.68
N ILE A 533 -28.80 -24.83 -2.63
CA ILE A 533 -29.76 -23.95 -1.92
C ILE A 533 -30.58 -23.10 -2.89
N ARG A 534 -30.17 -22.96 -4.15
CA ARG A 534 -30.86 -22.20 -5.19
C ARG A 534 -30.81 -22.93 -6.53
N ASP A 535 -31.84 -22.70 -7.34
CA ASP A 535 -31.91 -23.18 -8.72
C ASP A 535 -30.81 -22.52 -9.56
N GLU A 536 -30.09 -23.32 -10.36
CA GLU A 536 -28.90 -22.88 -11.09
C GLU A 536 -29.21 -21.90 -12.22
N ASN A 537 -30.43 -21.95 -12.78
CA ASN A 537 -30.81 -21.13 -13.91
C ASN A 537 -31.55 -19.85 -13.48
N THR A 538 -32.46 -19.98 -12.50
CA THR A 538 -33.35 -18.90 -12.07
C THR A 538 -32.88 -18.17 -10.83
N HIS A 539 -31.91 -18.73 -10.10
CA HIS A 539 -31.40 -18.20 -8.83
C HIS A 539 -32.40 -18.17 -7.67
N MET A 540 -33.60 -18.69 -7.89
CA MET A 540 -34.61 -18.75 -6.85
C MET A 540 -34.26 -19.84 -5.83
N PRO A 541 -34.54 -19.64 -4.53
CA PRO A 541 -34.36 -20.68 -3.52
C PRO A 541 -35.07 -21.97 -3.92
N LEU A 542 -34.41 -23.12 -3.74
CA LEU A 542 -35.04 -24.41 -4.02
C LEU A 542 -36.23 -24.66 -3.07
N ARG A 543 -37.16 -25.52 -3.49
CA ARG A 543 -38.33 -25.87 -2.67
C ARG A 543 -37.88 -26.39 -1.29
N GLY A 544 -38.42 -25.79 -0.24
CA GLY A 544 -38.05 -26.10 1.14
C GLY A 544 -36.75 -25.44 1.63
N VAL A 545 -36.13 -24.54 0.85
CA VAL A 545 -34.95 -23.77 1.26
C VAL A 545 -35.33 -22.31 1.47
N LYS A 546 -34.91 -21.73 2.60
CA LYS A 546 -35.11 -20.30 2.92
C LYS A 546 -33.75 -19.62 3.08
N VAL A 547 -33.53 -18.56 2.32
CA VAL A 547 -32.26 -17.80 2.32
C VAL A 547 -32.51 -16.30 2.22
N GLY A 548 -31.72 -15.48 2.90
CA GLY A 548 -31.84 -14.00 2.87
C GLY A 548 -30.74 -13.31 3.68
N ASP A 549 -30.66 -11.97 3.64
CA ASP A 549 -29.67 -11.17 4.37
C ASP A 549 -30.06 -10.94 5.85
N ILE A 550 -29.08 -10.84 6.74
CA ILE A 550 -29.30 -10.63 8.19
C ILE A 550 -29.37 -9.16 8.64
N GLY A 551 -29.38 -8.21 7.70
CA GLY A 551 -29.50 -6.77 7.96
C GLY A 551 -28.16 -6.04 8.11
N ALA A 552 -28.20 -4.82 8.67
CA ALA A 552 -27.01 -3.96 8.82
C ALA A 552 -26.04 -4.48 9.89
N LYS A 553 -24.73 -4.34 9.63
CA LYS A 553 -23.65 -4.81 10.51
C LYS A 553 -22.73 -3.65 10.91
N MET A 554 -22.20 -3.67 12.13
CA MET A 554 -21.22 -2.69 12.61
C MET A 554 -19.93 -2.81 11.78
N GLY A 555 -19.51 -1.72 11.11
CA GLY A 555 -18.23 -1.62 10.38
C GLY A 555 -18.07 -2.44 9.09
N LEU A 556 -19.05 -3.28 8.70
CA LEU A 556 -18.97 -4.19 7.54
C LEU A 556 -20.22 -4.11 6.64
N LYS A 557 -20.55 -2.90 6.18
CA LYS A 557 -21.79 -2.64 5.43
C LYS A 557 -21.85 -3.33 4.06
N SER A 558 -20.70 -3.65 3.46
CA SER A 558 -20.62 -4.30 2.14
C SER A 558 -20.55 -5.83 2.18
N THR A 559 -20.53 -6.44 3.37
CA THR A 559 -20.44 -7.90 3.53
C THR A 559 -21.83 -8.55 3.52
N ASN A 560 -22.06 -9.45 2.55
CA ASN A 560 -23.30 -10.21 2.39
C ASN A 560 -23.33 -11.42 3.33
N ASN A 561 -23.69 -11.20 4.59
CA ASN A 561 -23.97 -12.28 5.54
C ASN A 561 -25.47 -12.61 5.51
N GLY A 562 -25.80 -13.88 5.34
CA GLY A 562 -27.19 -14.33 5.23
C GLY A 562 -27.59 -15.39 6.23
N PHE A 563 -28.90 -15.65 6.30
CA PHE A 563 -29.48 -16.80 6.97
C PHE A 563 -29.80 -17.91 5.97
N LEU A 564 -29.82 -19.16 6.44
CA LEU A 564 -30.16 -20.35 5.67
C LEU A 564 -31.02 -21.28 6.53
N GLY A 565 -32.12 -21.79 5.97
CA GLY A 565 -33.01 -22.74 6.62
C GLY A 565 -33.57 -23.76 5.65
N PHE A 566 -33.87 -24.95 6.17
CA PHE A 566 -34.37 -26.09 5.39
C PHE A 566 -35.69 -26.60 5.98
N THR A 567 -36.62 -27.03 5.12
CA THR A 567 -37.88 -27.67 5.46
C THR A 567 -38.03 -28.91 4.59
N ASN A 568 -37.80 -30.09 5.17
CA ASN A 568 -37.85 -31.40 4.50
C ASN A 568 -37.09 -31.45 3.16
N HIS A 569 -35.96 -30.73 3.08
CA HIS A 569 -35.14 -30.68 1.88
C HIS A 569 -34.29 -31.95 1.77
N ARG A 570 -34.36 -32.62 0.61
CA ARG A 570 -33.67 -33.90 0.37
C ARG A 570 -32.42 -33.67 -0.46
N ILE A 571 -31.33 -34.30 -0.04
CA ILE A 571 -30.06 -34.31 -0.77
C ILE A 571 -29.58 -35.77 -0.96
N PRO A 572 -28.83 -36.07 -2.03
CA PRO A 572 -28.23 -37.38 -2.21
C PRO A 572 -27.20 -37.74 -1.12
N ARG A 573 -26.93 -39.04 -0.91
CA ARG A 573 -26.00 -39.52 0.13
C ARG A 573 -24.58 -39.01 -0.12
N GLU A 574 -24.16 -39.05 -1.37
CA GLU A 574 -22.86 -38.64 -1.89
C GLU A 574 -22.53 -37.17 -1.61
N ASN A 575 -23.54 -36.34 -1.33
CA ASN A 575 -23.34 -34.96 -0.92
C ASN A 575 -22.80 -34.82 0.51
N THR A 576 -22.71 -35.90 1.28
CA THR A 576 -22.00 -35.92 2.56
C THR A 576 -20.50 -35.92 2.30
N LEU A 577 -19.73 -34.99 2.89
CA LEU A 577 -18.27 -34.96 2.67
C LEU A 577 -17.56 -36.03 3.52
N MET A 578 -17.50 -37.26 3.00
CA MET A 578 -17.12 -38.47 3.74
C MET A 578 -15.61 -38.76 3.85
N LYS A 579 -14.73 -37.76 3.66
CA LYS A 579 -13.26 -37.97 3.60
C LYS A 579 -12.72 -38.69 4.84
N ASN A 580 -13.21 -38.35 6.03
CA ASN A 580 -12.69 -38.87 7.29
C ASN A 580 -13.67 -39.80 8.02
N ALA A 581 -14.93 -39.86 7.62
CA ALA A 581 -15.97 -40.72 8.21
C ALA A 581 -17.03 -40.99 7.14
N GLN A 582 -17.56 -42.22 7.07
CA GLN A 582 -18.40 -42.68 5.96
C GLN A 582 -19.77 -43.15 6.43
N VAL A 583 -20.75 -43.01 5.55
CA VAL A 583 -22.04 -43.69 5.66
C VAL A 583 -22.15 -44.60 4.45
N LEU A 584 -22.09 -45.91 4.67
CA LEU A 584 -22.20 -46.92 3.62
C LEU A 584 -23.64 -46.99 3.08
N GLU A 585 -23.83 -47.67 1.95
CA GLU A 585 -25.14 -47.73 1.26
C GLU A 585 -26.23 -48.43 2.08
N ASP A 586 -25.84 -49.39 2.93
CA ASP A 586 -26.71 -50.08 3.88
C ASP A 586 -27.06 -49.24 5.13
N GLY A 587 -26.52 -48.02 5.21
CA GLY A 587 -26.65 -47.12 6.35
C GLY A 587 -25.65 -47.38 7.48
N THR A 588 -24.64 -48.23 7.29
CA THR A 588 -23.58 -48.46 8.28
C THR A 588 -22.69 -47.23 8.40
N PHE A 589 -22.46 -46.76 9.63
CA PHE A 589 -21.62 -45.60 9.91
C PHE A 589 -20.19 -46.02 10.28
N VAL A 590 -19.21 -45.52 9.52
CA VAL A 590 -17.78 -45.72 9.78
C VAL A 590 -17.20 -44.44 10.37
N LYS A 591 -16.82 -44.51 11.65
CA LYS A 591 -16.35 -43.36 12.43
C LYS A 591 -14.94 -42.93 12.01
N ALA A 592 -14.66 -41.64 12.16
CA ALA A 592 -13.33 -41.09 11.91
C ALA A 592 -12.28 -41.60 12.91
N PRO A 593 -11.02 -41.77 12.48
CA PRO A 593 -9.91 -42.11 13.36
C PRO A 593 -9.71 -41.09 14.50
N MET A 594 -9.97 -39.81 14.23
CA MET A 594 -9.97 -38.74 15.22
C MET A 594 -11.05 -37.69 14.93
N SER A 595 -11.71 -37.21 15.98
CA SER A 595 -12.77 -36.18 15.88
C SER A 595 -12.26 -34.77 15.51
N VAL A 596 -10.97 -34.48 15.71
CA VAL A 596 -10.37 -33.15 15.44
C VAL A 596 -10.16 -32.90 13.94
N LEU A 597 -10.15 -33.95 13.11
CA LEU A 597 -9.96 -33.85 11.66
C LEU A 597 -11.07 -33.03 10.96
N THR A 598 -12.25 -32.92 11.58
CA THR A 598 -13.39 -32.14 11.07
C THR A 598 -13.19 -30.63 11.21
N TYR A 599 -12.22 -30.18 12.02
CA TYR A 599 -11.98 -28.76 12.32
C TYR A 599 -10.85 -28.10 11.52
N GLY A 600 -10.23 -28.83 10.58
CA GLY A 600 -9.05 -28.34 9.83
C GLY A 600 -9.25 -27.02 9.09
N THR A 601 -10.46 -26.77 8.56
CA THR A 601 -10.82 -25.50 7.90
C THR A 601 -10.91 -24.34 8.89
N MET A 602 -11.51 -24.54 10.07
CA MET A 602 -11.60 -23.50 11.11
C MET A 602 -10.23 -23.12 11.66
N VAL A 603 -9.30 -24.08 11.78
CA VAL A 603 -7.91 -23.82 12.20
C VAL A 603 -7.22 -22.88 11.20
N PHE A 604 -7.41 -23.05 9.89
CA PHE A 604 -6.84 -22.17 8.87
C PHE A 604 -7.38 -20.74 8.97
N VAL A 605 -8.70 -20.60 9.12
CA VAL A 605 -9.36 -19.29 9.25
C VAL A 605 -8.84 -18.57 10.49
N ARG A 606 -8.74 -19.25 11.63
CA ARG A 606 -8.18 -18.69 12.89
C ARG A 606 -6.76 -18.17 12.69
N VAL A 607 -5.91 -18.90 11.98
CA VAL A 607 -4.54 -18.49 11.67
C VAL A 607 -4.49 -17.21 10.81
N MET A 608 -5.38 -17.08 9.83
CA MET A 608 -5.48 -15.85 9.02
C MET A 608 -5.99 -14.65 9.84
N ILE A 609 -6.94 -14.87 10.75
CA ILE A 609 -7.45 -13.84 11.65
C ILE A 609 -6.30 -13.25 12.49
N VAL A 610 -5.38 -14.06 13.02
CA VAL A 610 -4.23 -13.57 13.81
C VAL A 610 -3.38 -12.56 13.00
N ARG A 611 -3.13 -12.85 11.71
CA ARG A 611 -2.39 -11.96 10.81
C ARG A 611 -3.17 -10.69 10.47
N ASP A 612 -4.48 -10.80 10.29
CA ASP A 612 -5.30 -9.63 9.98
C ASP A 612 -5.40 -8.70 11.20
N MET A 613 -5.50 -9.25 12.42
CA MET A 613 -5.48 -8.47 13.66
C MET A 613 -4.19 -7.67 13.83
N SER A 614 -3.03 -8.23 13.47
CA SER A 614 -1.76 -7.51 13.55
C SER A 614 -1.73 -6.31 12.59
N ASN A 615 -2.23 -6.48 11.37
CA ASN A 615 -2.30 -5.39 10.37
C ASN A 615 -3.26 -4.28 10.80
N ARG A 616 -4.42 -4.61 11.38
CA ARG A 616 -5.38 -3.61 11.87
C ARG A 616 -4.87 -2.85 13.08
N LEU A 617 -4.17 -3.55 13.98
CA LEU A 617 -3.52 -2.90 15.12
C LEU A 617 -2.39 -1.95 14.67
N ALA A 618 -1.60 -2.34 13.67
CA ALA A 618 -0.57 -1.46 13.09
C ALA A 618 -1.19 -0.18 12.49
N GLN A 619 -2.32 -0.31 11.78
CA GLN A 619 -3.06 0.82 11.21
C GLN A 619 -3.53 1.78 12.31
N ALA A 620 -4.17 1.26 13.35
CA ALA A 620 -4.65 2.07 14.48
C ALA A 620 -3.52 2.75 15.25
N ALA A 621 -2.44 2.02 15.56
CA ALA A 621 -1.27 2.55 16.24
C ALA A 621 -0.59 3.64 15.41
N THR A 622 -0.55 3.49 14.09
CA THR A 622 -0.05 4.50 13.16
C THR A 622 -0.88 5.79 13.21
N ILE A 623 -2.22 5.67 13.17
CA ILE A 623 -3.12 6.83 13.23
C ILE A 623 -2.96 7.55 14.58
N ALA A 624 -2.95 6.82 15.70
CA ALA A 624 -2.81 7.42 17.03
C ALA A 624 -1.43 8.04 17.27
N THR A 625 -0.36 7.41 16.79
CA THR A 625 0.99 7.96 16.85
C THR A 625 1.05 9.28 16.07
N ARG A 626 0.43 9.32 14.88
CA ARG A 626 0.41 10.53 14.05
C ARG A 626 -0.40 11.66 14.68
N TYR A 627 -1.58 11.36 15.21
CA TYR A 627 -2.43 12.32 15.92
C TYR A 627 -1.71 12.89 17.16
N SER A 628 -1.12 12.02 17.99
CA SER A 628 -0.48 12.42 19.25
C SER A 628 0.79 13.23 19.01
N ALA A 629 1.47 13.01 17.87
CA ALA A 629 2.66 13.74 17.45
C ALA A 629 2.38 15.12 16.84
N VAL A 630 1.11 15.53 16.71
CA VAL A 630 0.74 16.85 16.18
C VAL A 630 -0.19 17.63 17.12
N ARG A 631 -0.93 16.93 17.99
CA ARG A 631 -1.78 17.53 19.02
C ARG A 631 -0.93 17.97 20.20
N LYS A 632 -1.17 19.17 20.72
CA LYS A 632 -0.61 19.68 21.98
C LYS A 632 -1.71 19.83 23.02
N GLN A 633 -1.41 19.53 24.28
CA GLN A 633 -2.34 19.69 25.40
C GLN A 633 -1.63 19.48 26.74
N SER A 634 -2.07 20.20 27.78
CA SER A 634 -1.68 20.02 29.18
C SER A 634 -0.17 20.22 29.40
N PRO A 635 0.25 21.44 29.75
CA PRO A 635 1.65 21.73 29.99
C PRO A 635 2.16 20.88 31.17
N ILE A 636 3.37 20.30 31.04
CA ILE A 636 3.95 19.42 32.05
C ILE A 636 4.38 20.23 33.27
N ASN A 637 4.99 21.40 33.02
CA ASN A 637 5.28 22.41 34.04
C ASN A 637 4.36 23.63 33.82
N PRO A 638 3.83 24.26 34.90
CA PRO A 638 2.87 25.36 34.79
C PRO A 638 3.33 26.56 33.93
N ASP A 639 4.64 26.78 33.86
CA ASP A 639 5.26 27.92 33.16
C ASP A 639 5.79 27.55 31.76
N GLU A 640 5.57 26.30 31.30
CA GLU A 640 6.01 25.81 30.00
C GLU A 640 4.87 25.74 28.96
N PRO A 641 5.17 25.88 27.66
CA PRO A 641 4.18 25.70 26.60
C PRO A 641 3.69 24.25 26.52
N GLU A 642 2.43 24.04 26.13
CA GLU A 642 1.86 22.68 26.02
C GLU A 642 2.69 21.79 25.07
N PRO A 643 3.24 20.67 25.57
CA PRO A 643 4.04 19.76 24.75
C PRO A 643 3.12 18.93 23.83
N GLN A 644 3.71 18.23 22.87
CA GLN A 644 2.91 17.30 22.07
C GLN A 644 2.35 16.23 23.00
N ILE A 645 1.13 15.76 22.73
CA ILE A 645 0.53 14.75 23.61
C ILE A 645 1.42 13.50 23.63
N LEU A 646 2.13 13.19 22.54
CA LEU A 646 3.06 12.07 22.48
C LEU A 646 4.36 12.26 23.27
N ASP A 647 4.66 13.45 23.76
CA ASP A 647 5.82 13.71 24.64
C ASP A 647 5.50 13.28 26.08
N HIS A 648 4.21 13.26 26.44
CA HIS A 648 3.78 12.68 27.71
C HIS A 648 4.10 11.19 27.69
N VAL A 649 4.94 10.74 28.63
CA VAL A 649 5.25 9.32 28.85
C VAL A 649 3.96 8.51 29.00
N THR A 650 2.90 9.11 29.55
CA THR A 650 1.58 8.49 29.67
C THR A 650 0.92 8.19 28.31
N GLN A 651 1.19 8.98 27.27
CA GLN A 651 0.72 8.74 25.91
C GLN A 651 1.62 7.75 25.16
N GLN A 652 2.94 7.84 25.32
CA GLN A 652 3.88 6.86 24.74
C GLN A 652 3.60 5.45 25.27
N ASN A 653 3.36 5.35 26.58
CA ASN A 653 2.97 4.12 27.26
C ASN A 653 1.64 3.54 26.76
N LYS A 654 0.76 4.36 26.17
CA LYS A 654 -0.48 3.87 25.53
C LYS A 654 -0.22 3.33 24.13
N ILE A 655 0.57 4.04 23.32
CA ILE A 655 0.64 3.85 21.86
C ILE A 655 1.80 2.94 21.42
N PHE A 656 3.01 3.13 21.96
CA PHE A 656 4.19 2.37 21.53
C PHE A 656 4.12 0.87 21.80
N PRO A 657 3.51 0.41 22.91
CA PRO A 657 3.19 -0.99 23.08
C PRO A 657 2.28 -1.56 21.98
N GLN A 658 1.38 -0.77 21.40
CA GLN A 658 0.51 -1.23 20.31
C GLN A 658 1.29 -1.39 18.99
N LEU A 659 2.26 -0.52 18.71
CA LEU A 659 3.19 -0.67 17.59
C LEU A 659 4.00 -1.96 17.74
N ALA A 660 4.63 -2.17 18.91
CA ALA A 660 5.41 -3.37 19.18
C ALA A 660 4.54 -4.64 19.10
N LYS A 661 3.34 -4.63 19.69
CA LYS A 661 2.35 -5.72 19.58
C LYS A 661 1.99 -6.05 18.14
N SER A 662 1.82 -5.05 17.27
CA SER A 662 1.49 -5.28 15.87
C SER A 662 2.60 -6.03 15.12
N VAL A 663 3.86 -5.72 15.41
CA VAL A 663 5.03 -6.42 14.85
C VAL A 663 5.11 -7.83 15.41
N ILE A 664 5.01 -8.01 16.72
CA ILE A 664 5.11 -9.33 17.34
C ILE A 664 3.93 -10.25 16.97
N PHE A 665 2.71 -9.72 16.84
CA PHE A 665 1.58 -10.51 16.35
C PHE A 665 1.75 -10.93 14.89
N LYS A 666 2.37 -10.10 14.06
CA LYS A 666 2.73 -10.50 12.69
C LYS A 666 3.71 -11.67 12.69
N LEU A 667 4.76 -11.60 13.51
CA LEU A 667 5.75 -12.68 13.65
C LEU A 667 5.14 -13.96 14.24
N ALA A 668 4.28 -13.84 15.25
CA ALA A 668 3.55 -14.97 15.83
C ALA A 668 2.58 -15.60 14.82
N ALA A 669 1.93 -14.78 13.97
CA ALA A 669 1.08 -15.25 12.89
C ALA A 669 1.87 -16.06 11.86
N ASP A 670 3.05 -15.57 11.48
CA ASP A 670 3.93 -16.27 10.52
C ASP A 670 4.40 -17.61 11.10
N LEU A 671 4.77 -17.65 12.39
CA LEU A 671 5.17 -18.89 13.05
C LEU A 671 4.02 -19.92 13.12
N ILE A 672 2.79 -19.51 13.47
CA ILE A 672 1.67 -20.46 13.49
C ILE A 672 1.28 -20.91 12.07
N ILE A 673 1.48 -20.08 11.03
CA ILE A 673 1.34 -20.51 9.63
C ILE A 673 2.35 -21.64 9.32
N ASP A 674 3.59 -21.52 9.78
CA ASP A 674 4.60 -22.56 9.59
C ASP A 674 4.28 -23.85 10.35
N ILE A 675 3.77 -23.74 11.58
CA ILE A 675 3.28 -24.89 12.36
C ILE A 675 2.09 -25.54 11.63
N TYR A 676 1.13 -24.75 11.17
CA TYR A 676 -0.04 -25.20 10.41
C TYR A 676 0.36 -25.95 9.12
N ASN A 677 1.31 -25.42 8.36
CA ASN A 677 1.83 -26.05 7.16
C ASN A 677 2.57 -27.36 7.48
N SER A 678 3.37 -27.38 8.55
CA SER A 678 4.06 -28.58 9.02
C SER A 678 3.08 -29.69 9.39
N VAL A 679 2.06 -29.40 10.20
CA VAL A 679 1.08 -30.39 10.65
C VAL A 679 0.21 -30.89 9.49
N ASN A 680 -0.15 -30.05 8.52
CA ASN A 680 -0.85 -30.53 7.32
C ASN A 680 0.01 -31.48 6.48
N SER A 681 1.32 -31.23 6.39
CA SER A 681 2.25 -32.16 5.75
C SER A 681 2.35 -33.49 6.51
N ASP A 682 2.26 -33.47 7.83
CA ASP A 682 2.25 -34.68 8.67
C ASP A 682 0.93 -35.46 8.51
N LEU A 683 -0.20 -34.77 8.45
CA LEU A 683 -1.53 -35.36 8.20
C LEU A 683 -1.61 -36.05 6.83
N ALA A 684 -0.99 -35.47 5.79
CA ALA A 684 -0.90 -36.10 4.47
C ALA A 684 -0.11 -37.43 4.49
N ARG A 685 0.76 -37.63 5.50
CA ARG A 685 1.52 -38.87 5.74
C ARG A 685 0.87 -39.77 6.80
N GLY A 686 -0.38 -39.50 7.20
CA GLY A 686 -1.10 -40.27 8.23
C GLY A 686 -0.63 -40.02 9.67
N LYS A 687 0.23 -39.02 9.91
CA LYS A 687 0.68 -38.64 11.26
C LYS A 687 -0.27 -37.62 11.87
N HIS A 688 -0.72 -37.90 13.09
CA HIS A 688 -1.86 -37.23 13.70
C HIS A 688 -1.52 -36.46 14.99
N ASP A 689 -0.31 -36.67 15.52
CA ASP A 689 0.07 -36.35 16.90
C ASP A 689 0.09 -34.84 17.19
N ARG A 690 0.39 -34.02 16.17
CA ARG A 690 0.52 -32.55 16.31
C ARG A 690 -0.75 -31.78 15.99
N LEU A 691 -1.80 -32.44 15.53
CA LEU A 691 -3.07 -31.78 15.20
C LEU A 691 -3.79 -31.19 16.43
N PRO A 692 -3.85 -31.88 17.60
CA PRO A 692 -4.41 -31.30 18.82
C PRO A 692 -3.65 -30.05 19.29
N GLU A 693 -2.32 -30.06 19.20
CA GLU A 693 -1.44 -28.92 19.53
C GLU A 693 -1.76 -27.70 18.64
N LEU A 694 -1.78 -27.90 17.33
CA LEU A 694 -2.10 -26.84 16.38
C LEU A 694 -3.51 -26.28 16.59
N HIS A 695 -4.50 -27.16 16.81
CA HIS A 695 -5.86 -26.72 17.10
C HIS A 695 -5.90 -25.84 18.35
N ALA A 696 -5.33 -26.31 19.46
CA ALA A 696 -5.27 -25.58 20.73
C ALA A 696 -4.56 -24.23 20.59
N LEU A 697 -3.42 -24.20 19.88
CA LEU A 697 -2.64 -22.98 19.68
C LEU A 697 -3.37 -21.98 18.77
N SER A 698 -4.05 -22.44 17.71
CA SER A 698 -4.85 -21.57 16.83
C SER A 698 -6.05 -20.94 17.55
N CYS A 699 -6.68 -21.68 18.46
CA CYS A 699 -7.76 -21.16 19.31
C CYS A 699 -7.24 -20.06 20.22
N ALA A 700 -6.11 -20.32 20.89
CA ALA A 700 -5.48 -19.39 21.81
C ALA A 700 -5.01 -18.11 21.09
N LEU A 701 -4.27 -18.24 20.00
CA LEU A 701 -3.73 -17.10 19.25
C LEU A 701 -4.85 -16.27 18.63
N LYS A 702 -5.90 -16.87 18.07
CA LYS A 702 -7.05 -16.10 17.59
C LYS A 702 -7.72 -15.34 18.72
N ALA A 703 -7.91 -15.98 19.89
CA ALA A 703 -8.52 -15.33 21.04
C ALA A 703 -7.69 -14.15 21.56
N ILE A 704 -6.39 -14.34 21.77
CA ILE A 704 -5.52 -13.30 22.31
C ILE A 704 -5.28 -12.18 21.30
N SER A 705 -4.97 -12.50 20.04
CA SER A 705 -4.69 -11.47 19.03
C SER A 705 -5.91 -10.59 18.73
N SER A 706 -7.11 -11.16 18.68
CA SER A 706 -8.34 -10.37 18.48
C SER A 706 -8.70 -9.54 19.72
N THR A 707 -8.54 -10.09 20.92
CA THR A 707 -8.76 -9.36 22.19
C THR A 707 -7.81 -8.18 22.32
N ASP A 708 -6.51 -8.42 22.16
CA ASP A 708 -5.49 -7.39 22.27
C ASP A 708 -5.57 -6.39 21.10
N ALA A 709 -6.01 -6.79 19.91
CA ALA A 709 -6.23 -5.86 18.79
C ALA A 709 -7.43 -4.95 19.02
N VAL A 710 -8.57 -5.46 19.53
CA VAL A 710 -9.72 -4.63 19.91
C VAL A 710 -9.31 -3.62 20.97
N ALA A 711 -8.69 -4.08 22.06
CA ALA A 711 -8.23 -3.21 23.12
C ALA A 711 -7.18 -2.19 22.62
N GLY A 712 -6.24 -2.63 21.78
CA GLY A 712 -5.20 -1.78 21.24
C GLY A 712 -5.71 -0.72 20.26
N VAL A 713 -6.66 -1.09 19.37
CA VAL A 713 -7.35 -0.13 18.48
C VAL A 713 -8.15 0.87 19.30
N GLU A 714 -8.83 0.42 20.34
CA GLU A 714 -9.60 1.29 21.23
C GLU A 714 -8.70 2.23 22.06
N ILE A 715 -7.58 1.73 22.59
CA ILE A 715 -6.56 2.56 23.24
C ILE A 715 -6.04 3.61 22.26
N CYS A 716 -5.76 3.24 21.02
CA CYS A 716 -5.33 4.18 19.96
C CYS A 716 -6.42 5.21 19.65
N ARG A 717 -7.68 4.80 19.56
CA ARG A 717 -8.83 5.68 19.35
C ARG A 717 -9.00 6.69 20.49
N LEU A 718 -9.01 6.21 21.74
CA LEU A 718 -9.12 7.03 22.95
C LEU A 718 -7.92 7.97 23.11
N SER A 719 -6.73 7.53 22.71
CA SER A 719 -5.53 8.35 22.66
C SER A 719 -5.67 9.54 21.69
N CYS A 720 -6.63 9.49 20.77
CA CYS A 720 -6.97 10.59 19.87
C CYS A 720 -8.08 11.53 20.38
N GLY A 721 -8.56 11.36 21.62
CA GLY A 721 -9.65 12.16 22.18
C GLY A 721 -10.92 12.13 21.33
N GLY A 722 -11.67 13.23 21.30
CA GLY A 722 -12.92 13.34 20.52
C GLY A 722 -12.75 13.14 19.01
N HIS A 723 -11.56 13.41 18.45
CA HIS A 723 -11.30 13.21 17.01
C HIS A 723 -11.25 11.74 16.62
N GLY A 724 -10.88 10.85 17.54
CA GLY A 724 -10.94 9.40 17.33
C GLY A 724 -12.37 8.87 17.17
N TYR A 725 -13.40 9.67 17.49
CA TYR A 725 -14.80 9.30 17.28
C TYR A 725 -15.26 9.50 15.83
N LEU A 726 -14.62 10.40 15.07
CA LEU A 726 -15.08 10.77 13.73
C LEU A 726 -14.84 9.63 12.73
N GLU A 727 -15.79 9.39 11.82
CA GLU A 727 -15.66 8.36 10.77
C GLU A 727 -14.40 8.60 9.91
N CYS A 728 -14.08 9.87 9.61
CA CYS A 728 -12.90 10.26 8.84
C CYS A 728 -11.55 9.97 9.54
N SER A 729 -11.56 9.67 10.84
CA SER A 729 -10.35 9.22 11.55
C SER A 729 -9.94 7.80 11.19
N GLY A 730 -10.83 7.02 10.56
CA GLY A 730 -10.62 5.61 10.23
C GLY A 730 -10.82 4.64 11.41
N PHE A 731 -10.84 5.12 12.66
CA PHE A 731 -11.03 4.26 13.83
C PHE A 731 -12.40 3.56 13.91
N PRO A 732 -13.54 4.19 13.56
CA PRO A 732 -14.84 3.50 13.62
C PRO A 732 -14.92 2.26 12.72
N THR A 733 -14.39 2.36 11.50
CA THR A 733 -14.29 1.22 10.57
C THR A 733 -13.29 0.16 11.07
N LEU A 734 -12.11 0.58 11.57
CA LEU A 734 -11.11 -0.35 12.13
C LEU A 734 -11.67 -1.11 13.33
N LEU A 735 -12.31 -0.39 14.26
CA LEU A 735 -12.92 -0.94 15.47
C LEU A 735 -14.03 -1.93 15.12
N GLY A 736 -14.89 -1.61 14.13
CA GLY A 736 -15.91 -2.54 13.66
C GLY A 736 -15.33 -3.85 13.11
N PHE A 737 -14.21 -3.79 12.38
CA PHE A 737 -13.54 -5.00 11.87
C PHE A 737 -12.93 -5.86 12.99
N VAL A 738 -12.15 -5.25 13.91
CA VAL A 738 -11.51 -6.02 14.99
C VAL A 738 -12.52 -6.52 16.01
N ALA A 739 -13.61 -5.77 16.26
CA ALA A 739 -14.70 -6.20 17.13
C ALA A 739 -15.45 -7.40 16.55
N ALA A 740 -15.70 -7.42 15.24
CA ALA A 740 -16.30 -8.59 14.59
C ALA A 740 -15.41 -9.84 14.76
N ALA A 741 -14.09 -9.70 14.56
CA ALA A 741 -13.12 -10.79 14.72
C ALA A 741 -13.07 -11.38 16.15
N TYR A 742 -13.43 -10.60 17.17
CA TYR A 742 -13.58 -11.08 18.56
C TYR A 742 -14.62 -12.20 18.67
N THR A 743 -15.66 -12.18 17.82
CA THR A 743 -16.78 -13.14 17.84
C THR A 743 -16.81 -14.11 16.66
N TYR A 744 -16.10 -13.82 15.56
CA TYR A 744 -16.01 -14.73 14.41
C TYR A 744 -15.43 -16.09 14.80
N GLU A 745 -15.97 -17.16 14.21
CA GLU A 745 -15.52 -18.55 14.42
C GLU A 745 -15.56 -19.04 15.88
N GLY A 746 -16.28 -18.32 16.76
CA GLY A 746 -16.46 -18.61 18.17
C GLY A 746 -16.03 -17.46 19.08
N GLU A 747 -16.75 -17.29 20.20
CA GLU A 747 -16.40 -16.36 21.27
C GLU A 747 -15.08 -16.80 21.94
N ASN A 748 -14.24 -15.81 22.28
CA ASN A 748 -12.85 -16.01 22.67
C ASN A 748 -12.68 -16.86 23.95
N THR A 749 -13.58 -16.73 24.93
CA THR A 749 -13.57 -17.56 26.15
C THR A 749 -13.79 -19.04 25.83
N VAL A 750 -14.73 -19.33 24.93
CA VAL A 750 -15.01 -20.71 24.47
C VAL A 750 -13.80 -21.30 23.73
N LEU A 751 -13.08 -20.48 22.95
CA LEU A 751 -11.84 -20.89 22.28
C LEU A 751 -10.70 -21.13 23.27
N LEU A 752 -10.53 -20.28 24.28
CA LEU A 752 -9.54 -20.49 25.33
C LEU A 752 -9.84 -21.77 26.14
N LEU A 753 -11.11 -22.11 26.36
CA LEU A 753 -11.49 -23.40 26.96
C LEU A 753 -11.16 -24.61 26.07
N GLN A 754 -11.14 -24.46 24.74
CA GLN A 754 -10.64 -25.51 23.83
C GLN A 754 -9.13 -25.72 24.04
N THR A 755 -8.36 -24.64 24.15
CA THR A 755 -6.92 -24.70 24.47
C THR A 755 -6.70 -25.30 25.86
N ALA A 756 -7.44 -24.87 26.87
CA ALA A 756 -7.28 -25.33 28.24
C ALA A 756 -7.48 -26.85 28.39
N ARG A 757 -8.45 -27.43 27.67
CA ARG A 757 -8.65 -28.90 27.65
C ARG A 757 -7.44 -29.64 27.10
N TYR A 758 -6.79 -29.10 26.08
CA TYR A 758 -5.54 -29.66 25.56
C TYR A 758 -4.40 -29.53 26.58
N LEU A 759 -4.24 -28.37 27.21
CA LEU A 759 -3.20 -28.14 28.22
C LEU A 759 -3.36 -29.05 29.44
N MET A 760 -4.60 -29.28 29.87
CA MET A 760 -4.95 -30.22 30.93
C MET A 760 -4.54 -31.66 30.63
N LYS A 761 -4.70 -32.08 29.36
CA LYS A 761 -4.23 -33.40 28.90
C LYS A 761 -2.70 -33.44 28.85
N ALA A 762 -2.08 -32.42 28.24
CA ALA A 762 -0.63 -32.32 28.12
C ALA A 762 0.08 -32.32 29.48
N ALA A 763 -0.50 -31.68 30.50
CA ALA A 763 0.06 -31.69 31.85
C ALA A 763 0.26 -33.12 32.41
N LYS A 764 -0.55 -34.09 32.01
CA LYS A 764 -0.47 -35.48 32.46
C LYS A 764 0.32 -36.39 31.50
N ASP A 765 0.77 -35.84 30.38
CA ASP A 765 1.38 -36.60 29.29
C ASP A 765 2.92 -36.62 29.43
N PRO A 766 3.57 -37.79 29.48
CA PRO A 766 5.03 -37.87 29.45
C PRO A 766 5.62 -37.40 28.11
N ASP A 767 4.85 -37.45 27.02
CA ASP A 767 5.29 -37.12 25.66
C ASP A 767 4.72 -35.77 25.20
N LEU A 768 5.33 -34.70 25.72
CA LEU A 768 4.95 -33.33 25.41
C LEU A 768 5.35 -32.91 24.00
N SER A 769 4.44 -32.20 23.33
CA SER A 769 4.72 -31.54 22.08
C SER A 769 5.52 -30.24 22.29
N PRO A 770 6.20 -29.69 21.26
CA PRO A 770 7.15 -28.60 21.41
C PRO A 770 6.60 -27.35 22.10
N THR A 771 5.34 -26.98 21.83
CA THR A 771 4.77 -25.74 22.38
C THR A 771 4.49 -25.80 23.87
N VAL A 772 4.35 -27.00 24.43
CA VAL A 772 4.10 -27.27 25.86
C VAL A 772 5.27 -27.96 26.55
N ALA A 773 6.41 -28.13 25.86
CA ALA A 773 7.59 -28.81 26.38
C ALA A 773 8.13 -28.20 27.70
N PHE A 774 7.87 -26.91 27.93
CA PHE A 774 8.21 -26.22 29.18
C PHE A 774 7.54 -26.83 30.43
N LEU A 775 6.43 -27.59 30.29
CA LEU A 775 5.79 -28.29 31.41
C LEU A 775 6.70 -29.37 32.04
N LYS A 776 7.68 -29.91 31.30
CA LYS A 776 8.72 -30.79 31.85
C LYS A 776 9.73 -30.03 32.72
N ARG A 777 10.02 -28.77 32.37
CA ARG A 777 10.97 -27.91 33.11
C ARG A 777 10.38 -27.44 34.45
N TYR A 778 9.06 -27.31 34.53
CA TYR A 778 8.32 -26.86 35.71
C TYR A 778 7.26 -27.90 36.10
N PRO A 779 7.66 -29.03 36.72
CA PRO A 779 6.73 -30.10 37.09
C PRO A 779 5.80 -29.72 38.26
N ASP A 780 6.20 -28.77 39.10
CA ASP A 780 5.45 -28.29 40.28
C ASP A 780 5.24 -26.77 40.20
N TYR A 781 4.01 -26.31 40.48
CA TYR A 781 3.67 -24.88 40.50
C TYR A 781 4.38 -24.09 41.62
N LYS A 782 4.92 -24.78 42.63
CA LYS A 782 5.74 -24.18 43.71
C LYS A 782 7.16 -23.87 43.25
N MET A 783 7.62 -24.48 42.15
CA MET A 783 8.94 -24.24 41.59
C MET A 783 8.98 -22.86 40.92
N LYS A 784 9.74 -21.94 41.51
CA LYS A 784 9.88 -20.58 40.98
C LYS A 784 11.02 -20.48 39.97
N LYS A 785 10.77 -19.87 38.81
CA LYS A 785 11.85 -19.51 37.87
C LYS A 785 12.67 -18.35 38.45
N ARG A 786 14.01 -18.53 38.49
CA ARG A 786 14.93 -17.42 38.77
C ARG A 786 14.80 -16.33 37.70
N TRP A 787 14.56 -15.11 38.14
CA TRP A 787 14.54 -13.92 37.28
C TRP A 787 15.98 -13.45 37.01
N ASP A 788 16.30 -13.21 35.73
CA ASP A 788 17.61 -12.70 35.28
C ASP A 788 17.48 -11.45 34.39
N GLY A 789 16.26 -11.00 34.11
CA GLY A 789 15.98 -9.81 33.30
C GLY A 789 16.30 -9.95 31.80
N SER A 790 16.92 -11.01 31.29
CA SER A 790 17.17 -11.15 29.86
C SER A 790 15.87 -11.42 29.08
N ILE A 791 15.85 -11.19 27.75
CA ILE A 791 14.69 -11.54 26.92
C ILE A 791 14.41 -13.05 26.98
N GLY A 792 15.47 -13.87 26.97
CA GLY A 792 15.37 -15.32 27.19
C GLY A 792 14.78 -15.66 28.56
N GLY A 793 15.27 -15.02 29.63
CA GLY A 793 14.75 -15.22 30.98
C GLY A 793 13.30 -14.75 31.15
N MET A 794 12.88 -13.69 30.44
CA MET A 794 11.47 -13.28 30.39
C MET A 794 10.61 -14.34 29.69
N ILE A 795 11.05 -14.90 28.57
CA ILE A 795 10.33 -16.00 27.90
C ILE A 795 10.13 -17.17 28.88
N GLU A 796 11.21 -17.61 29.53
CA GLU A 796 11.15 -18.72 30.48
C GLU A 796 10.29 -18.41 31.72
N ALA A 797 10.28 -17.16 32.17
CA ALA A 797 9.42 -16.70 33.26
C ALA A 797 7.93 -16.77 32.88
N PHE A 798 7.57 -16.35 31.66
CA PHE A 798 6.21 -16.50 31.14
C PHE A 798 5.81 -17.97 30.96
N GLU A 799 6.76 -18.84 30.57
CA GLU A 799 6.54 -20.29 30.53
C GLU A 799 6.33 -20.89 31.93
N ALA A 800 7.08 -20.44 32.94
CA ALA A 800 6.90 -20.86 34.33
C ALA A 800 5.52 -20.46 34.87
N VAL A 801 5.08 -19.23 34.59
CA VAL A 801 3.72 -18.75 34.93
C VAL A 801 2.66 -19.61 34.26
N ALA A 802 2.81 -19.89 32.96
CA ALA A 802 1.87 -20.75 32.23
C ALA A 802 1.82 -22.17 32.84
N ALA A 803 2.97 -22.76 33.15
CA ALA A 803 3.05 -24.08 33.77
C ALA A 803 2.34 -24.13 35.12
N ALA A 804 2.63 -23.16 35.98
CA ALA A 804 2.02 -23.06 37.30
C ALA A 804 0.50 -22.91 37.22
N LYS A 805 -0.01 -22.04 36.35
CA LYS A 805 -1.46 -21.86 36.16
C LYS A 805 -2.15 -23.11 35.60
N ILE A 806 -1.51 -23.82 34.66
CA ILE A 806 -2.03 -25.09 34.12
C ILE A 806 -2.14 -26.13 35.25
N ARG A 807 -1.11 -26.24 36.09
CA ARG A 807 -1.08 -27.20 37.21
C ARG A 807 -2.11 -26.87 38.29
N ILE A 808 -2.24 -25.60 38.67
CA ILE A 808 -3.26 -25.15 39.63
C ILE A 808 -4.66 -25.45 39.10
N ALA A 809 -4.95 -25.06 37.85
CA ALA A 809 -6.24 -25.37 37.24
C ALA A 809 -6.51 -26.88 37.20
N ALA A 810 -5.48 -27.70 37.00
CA ALA A 810 -5.61 -29.15 37.01
C ALA A 810 -5.94 -29.71 38.39
N GLU A 811 -5.22 -29.25 39.42
CA GLU A 811 -5.46 -29.63 40.81
C GLU A 811 -6.88 -29.24 41.25
N SER A 812 -7.35 -28.05 40.87
CA SER A 812 -8.70 -27.59 41.21
C SER A 812 -9.80 -28.40 40.52
N VAL A 813 -9.59 -28.84 39.26
CA VAL A 813 -10.51 -29.77 38.58
C VAL A 813 -10.54 -31.12 39.28
N GLU A 814 -9.38 -31.67 39.64
CA GLU A 814 -9.27 -32.97 40.32
C GLU A 814 -9.85 -32.94 41.74
N GLN A 815 -9.64 -31.85 42.47
CA GLN A 815 -10.25 -31.64 43.77
C GLN A 815 -11.79 -31.63 43.66
N ARG A 816 -12.35 -30.89 42.72
CA ARG A 816 -13.81 -30.84 42.50
C ARG A 816 -14.39 -32.20 42.08
N ILE A 817 -13.62 -33.03 41.36
CA ILE A 817 -14.00 -34.43 41.08
C ILE A 817 -14.00 -35.27 42.36
N ARG A 818 -12.98 -35.11 43.23
CA ARG A 818 -12.93 -35.77 44.54
C ARG A 818 -14.08 -35.34 45.46
N GLU A 819 -14.56 -34.11 45.34
CA GLU A 819 -15.76 -33.59 46.01
C GLU A 819 -17.09 -34.10 45.41
N GLY A 820 -17.04 -35.10 44.50
CA GLY A 820 -18.22 -35.77 43.94
C GLY A 820 -18.84 -35.08 42.74
N LYS A 821 -18.22 -34.04 42.17
CA LYS A 821 -18.72 -33.41 40.93
C LYS A 821 -18.37 -34.28 39.71
N LYS A 822 -19.29 -34.37 38.75
CA LYS A 822 -19.02 -35.00 37.45
C LYS A 822 -17.89 -34.25 36.70
N PRO A 823 -17.04 -34.90 35.90
CA PRO A 823 -15.90 -34.26 35.23
C PRO A 823 -16.24 -33.01 34.42
N GLY A 824 -17.35 -33.02 33.68
CA GLY A 824 -17.81 -31.84 32.94
C GLY A 824 -18.22 -30.67 33.84
N THR A 825 -18.86 -30.97 34.98
CA THR A 825 -19.23 -29.97 35.99
C THR A 825 -18.01 -29.42 36.72
N ALA A 826 -17.06 -30.29 37.08
CA ALA A 826 -15.79 -29.88 37.69
C ALA A 826 -14.98 -28.95 36.77
N ALA A 827 -14.89 -29.28 35.47
CA ALA A 827 -14.25 -28.42 34.47
C ALA A 827 -14.97 -27.08 34.31
N ASN A 828 -16.31 -27.06 34.32
CA ASN A 828 -17.08 -25.81 34.26
C ASN A 828 -16.86 -24.92 35.49
N LEU A 829 -16.87 -25.50 36.69
CA LEU A 829 -16.60 -24.78 37.95
C LEU A 829 -15.15 -24.28 38.05
N SER A 830 -14.24 -24.84 37.25
CA SER A 830 -12.82 -24.44 37.14
C SER A 830 -12.53 -23.59 35.91
N SER A 831 -13.55 -23.21 35.14
CA SER A 831 -13.38 -22.61 33.80
C SER A 831 -12.59 -21.31 33.81
N ILE A 832 -12.72 -20.50 34.88
CA ILE A 832 -11.96 -19.25 35.05
C ILE A 832 -10.45 -19.52 35.13
N GLU A 833 -10.04 -20.51 35.94
CA GLU A 833 -8.63 -20.90 36.09
C GLU A 833 -8.09 -21.53 34.79
N LEU A 834 -8.92 -22.33 34.12
CA LEU A 834 -8.61 -22.96 32.84
C LEU A 834 -8.39 -21.92 31.73
N VAL A 835 -9.22 -20.88 31.65
CA VAL A 835 -9.08 -19.77 30.70
C VAL A 835 -7.81 -18.97 31.00
N ALA A 836 -7.55 -18.67 32.27
CA ALA A 836 -6.33 -17.96 32.69
C ALA A 836 -5.05 -18.74 32.37
N ALA A 837 -5.08 -20.08 32.47
CA ALA A 837 -3.99 -20.95 32.07
C ALA A 837 -3.75 -20.94 30.55
N ALA A 838 -4.83 -20.96 29.76
CA ALA A 838 -4.75 -20.88 28.29
C ALA A 838 -4.23 -19.52 27.78
N ASP A 839 -4.66 -18.40 28.39
CA ASP A 839 -4.14 -17.06 28.10
C ASP A 839 -2.63 -16.99 28.39
N ALA A 840 -2.21 -17.43 29.58
CA ALA A 840 -0.79 -17.40 29.97
C ALA A 840 0.09 -18.23 29.02
N HIS A 841 -0.35 -19.43 28.64
CA HIS A 841 0.33 -20.26 27.64
C HIS A 841 0.47 -19.53 26.29
N CYS A 842 -0.59 -18.86 25.83
CA CYS A 842 -0.57 -18.13 24.57
C CYS A 842 0.40 -16.94 24.61
N ARG A 843 0.40 -16.17 25.71
CA ARG A 843 1.31 -15.01 25.86
C ARG A 843 2.78 -15.44 25.90
N ALA A 844 3.09 -16.54 26.58
CA ALA A 844 4.43 -17.14 26.56
C ALA A 844 4.84 -17.56 25.14
N PHE A 845 3.92 -18.19 24.41
CA PHE A 845 4.15 -18.58 23.02
C PHE A 845 4.41 -17.37 22.12
N ILE A 846 3.61 -16.30 22.20
CA ILE A 846 3.78 -15.09 21.37
C ILE A 846 5.15 -14.44 21.61
N LEU A 847 5.59 -14.34 22.87
CA LEU A 847 6.88 -13.72 23.20
C LEU A 847 8.06 -14.55 22.65
N ARG A 848 8.03 -15.88 22.83
CA ARG A 848 9.03 -16.80 22.25
C ARG A 848 9.05 -16.69 20.72
N ALA A 849 7.88 -16.73 20.09
CA ALA A 849 7.72 -16.65 18.65
C ALA A 849 8.28 -15.35 18.07
N GLY A 850 8.06 -14.23 18.76
CA GLY A 850 8.62 -12.93 18.43
C GLY A 850 10.14 -12.93 18.49
N ALA A 851 10.72 -13.44 19.59
CA ALA A 851 12.16 -13.46 19.78
C ALA A 851 12.89 -14.33 18.74
N GLU A 852 12.43 -15.57 18.53
CA GLU A 852 13.02 -16.49 17.56
C GLU A 852 12.95 -15.96 16.12
N SER A 853 11.83 -15.31 15.78
CA SER A 853 11.65 -14.71 14.45
C SER A 853 12.54 -13.49 14.24
N MET A 854 12.67 -12.61 15.24
CA MET A 854 13.53 -11.42 15.12
C MET A 854 15.02 -11.75 15.10
N GLU A 855 15.45 -12.83 15.78
CA GLU A 855 16.84 -13.30 15.70
C GLU A 855 17.19 -13.79 14.29
N LYS A 856 16.27 -14.49 13.62
CA LYS A 856 16.46 -14.95 12.23
C LYS A 856 16.59 -13.77 11.25
N VAL A 857 15.71 -12.77 11.35
CA VAL A 857 15.74 -11.58 10.48
C VAL A 857 17.00 -10.73 10.74
N SER A 858 17.47 -10.67 11.98
CA SER A 858 18.68 -9.90 12.33
C SER A 858 19.96 -10.44 11.69
N LYS A 859 19.99 -11.72 11.26
CA LYS A 859 21.17 -12.34 10.61
C LYS A 859 21.26 -12.04 9.11
N SER A 860 20.20 -11.53 8.48
CA SER A 860 20.13 -11.26 7.03
C SER A 860 20.19 -9.77 6.67
N VAL A 861 20.43 -8.91 7.65
CA VAL A 861 20.47 -7.46 7.49
C VAL A 861 21.77 -6.89 8.06
N SER A 862 22.07 -5.62 7.76
CA SER A 862 23.25 -4.95 8.29
C SER A 862 23.25 -4.95 9.83
N PRO A 863 24.43 -4.97 10.49
CA PRO A 863 24.51 -4.90 11.96
C PRO A 863 23.73 -3.73 12.57
N ALA A 864 23.64 -2.60 11.86
CA ALA A 864 22.89 -1.43 12.29
C ALA A 864 21.36 -1.65 12.24
N LEU A 865 20.83 -2.23 11.16
CA LEU A 865 19.39 -2.56 11.05
C LEU A 865 19.00 -3.70 12.00
N ALA A 866 19.89 -4.67 12.21
CA ALA A 866 19.73 -5.69 13.22
C ALA A 866 19.61 -5.10 14.63
N GLY A 867 20.35 -4.01 14.93
CA GLY A 867 20.22 -3.26 16.19
C GLY A 867 18.81 -2.70 16.40
N VAL A 868 18.25 -2.05 15.39
CA VAL A 868 16.90 -1.45 15.43
C VAL A 868 15.80 -2.50 15.66
N LEU A 869 15.92 -3.66 15.04
CA LEU A 869 14.97 -4.76 15.21
C LEU A 869 15.02 -5.34 16.63
N LYS A 870 16.21 -5.46 17.22
CA LYS A 870 16.37 -5.92 18.61
C LYS A 870 15.71 -4.97 19.61
N ASP A 871 15.77 -3.66 19.37
CA ASP A 871 15.14 -2.66 20.24
C ASP A 871 13.61 -2.78 20.26
N LEU A 872 12.97 -3.11 19.11
CA LEU A 872 11.52 -3.35 19.04
C LEU A 872 11.07 -4.62 19.78
N LEU A 873 11.90 -5.67 19.76
CA LEU A 873 11.64 -6.90 20.54
C LEU A 873 11.66 -6.63 22.04
N GLU A 874 12.66 -5.86 22.50
CA GLU A 874 12.82 -5.51 23.90
C GLU A 874 11.65 -4.66 24.41
N LEU A 875 11.16 -3.71 23.59
CA LEU A 875 9.96 -2.91 23.91
C LEU A 875 8.74 -3.78 24.24
N TYR A 876 8.46 -4.78 23.39
CA TYR A 876 7.33 -5.69 23.60
C TYR A 876 7.50 -6.57 24.84
N ALA A 877 8.70 -7.13 25.04
CA ALA A 877 8.97 -8.04 26.15
C ALA A 877 8.81 -7.35 27.51
N VAL A 878 9.32 -6.12 27.63
CA VAL A 878 9.25 -5.33 28.86
C VAL A 878 7.81 -4.89 29.17
N ASP A 879 7.05 -4.43 28.17
CA ASP A 879 5.62 -4.09 28.34
C ASP A 879 4.78 -5.29 28.79
N ALA A 880 5.02 -6.46 28.17
CA ALA A 880 4.34 -7.69 28.53
C ALA A 880 4.64 -8.08 29.99
N ALA A 881 5.92 -8.05 30.40
CA ALA A 881 6.33 -8.39 31.77
C ALA A 881 5.66 -7.48 32.82
N LYS A 882 5.57 -6.17 32.55
CA LYS A 882 4.92 -5.22 33.45
C LYS A 882 3.42 -5.48 33.63
N LYS A 883 2.73 -5.92 32.58
CA LYS A 883 1.30 -6.27 32.64
C LYS A 883 1.06 -7.59 33.38
N ALA A 884 2.08 -8.44 33.52
CA ALA A 884 2.02 -9.74 34.18
C ALA A 884 2.65 -9.75 35.59
N LEU A 885 2.92 -8.58 36.21
CA LEU A 885 3.68 -8.49 37.45
C LEU A 885 3.15 -9.37 38.60
N GLY A 886 1.83 -9.40 38.82
CA GLY A 886 1.25 -10.22 39.89
C GLY A 886 1.51 -11.72 39.72
N ASP A 887 1.47 -12.21 38.48
CA ASP A 887 1.81 -13.59 38.17
C ASP A 887 3.32 -13.85 38.27
N LEU A 888 4.13 -12.91 37.78
CA LEU A 888 5.59 -13.02 37.84
C LEU A 888 6.08 -13.02 39.30
N GLN A 889 5.54 -12.17 40.18
CA GLN A 889 5.87 -12.18 41.61
C GLN A 889 5.48 -13.48 42.30
N ARG A 890 4.36 -14.07 41.88
CA ARG A 890 3.88 -15.33 42.45
C ARG A 890 4.73 -16.53 42.04
N PHE A 891 5.12 -16.61 40.76
CA PHE A 891 5.73 -17.82 40.17
C PHE A 891 7.21 -17.67 39.77
N THR A 892 7.82 -16.52 40.01
CA THR A 892 9.24 -16.28 39.75
C THR A 892 9.92 -15.63 40.95
N THR A 893 11.23 -15.41 40.86
CA THR A 893 12.01 -14.70 41.90
C THR A 893 12.14 -13.20 41.64
N ILE A 894 11.29 -12.60 40.77
CA ILE A 894 11.34 -11.17 40.48
C ILE A 894 11.19 -10.35 41.78
N SER A 895 12.12 -9.42 42.01
CA SER A 895 12.14 -8.54 43.18
C SER A 895 11.56 -7.15 42.85
N ASP A 896 11.27 -6.32 43.87
CA ASP A 896 10.89 -4.92 43.65
C ASP A 896 11.95 -4.14 42.84
N GLY A 897 13.24 -4.45 43.07
CA GLY A 897 14.34 -3.87 42.32
C GLY A 897 14.29 -4.19 40.82
N ASP A 898 13.92 -5.42 40.47
CA ASP A 898 13.75 -5.85 39.09
C ASP A 898 12.54 -5.18 38.41
N VAL A 899 11.46 -4.95 39.17
CA VAL A 899 10.27 -4.22 38.67
C VAL A 899 10.63 -2.77 38.31
N ARG A 900 11.42 -2.09 39.17
CA ARG A 900 11.96 -0.76 38.86
C ARG A 900 12.93 -0.78 37.68
N GLN A 901 13.66 -1.87 37.47
CA GLN A 901 14.54 -2.04 36.31
C GLN A 901 13.75 -2.23 35.00
N LEU A 902 12.63 -2.95 35.02
CA LEU A 902 11.72 -3.06 33.87
C LEU A 902 11.16 -1.69 33.45
N GLN A 903 10.83 -0.81 34.39
CA GLN A 903 10.45 0.58 34.09
C GLN A 903 11.57 1.32 33.35
N ARG A 904 12.81 1.28 33.87
CA ARG A 904 13.96 1.97 33.25
C ARG A 904 14.33 1.43 31.86
N ARG A 905 14.16 0.13 31.63
CA ARG A 905 14.44 -0.48 30.32
C ARG A 905 13.41 -0.12 29.26
N LEU A 906 12.14 0.01 29.67
CA LEU A 906 11.10 0.52 28.80
C LEU A 906 11.48 1.91 28.28
N GLU A 907 11.92 2.80 29.17
CA GLU A 907 12.37 4.16 28.83
C GLU A 907 13.64 4.14 27.94
N GLY A 908 14.63 3.31 28.27
CA GLY A 908 15.92 3.27 27.55
C GLY A 908 15.85 2.72 26.12
N VAL A 909 14.94 1.79 25.82
CA VAL A 909 14.74 1.28 24.44
C VAL A 909 14.18 2.36 23.53
N LEU A 910 13.30 3.22 24.05
CA LEU A 910 12.72 4.31 23.29
C LEU A 910 13.80 5.30 22.84
N ALA A 911 14.89 5.47 23.58
CA ALA A 911 15.97 6.40 23.23
C ALA A 911 16.91 5.92 22.10
N ARG A 912 17.12 4.61 21.90
CA ARG A 912 18.20 4.08 21.02
C ARG A 912 17.92 4.12 19.51
N LEU A 913 16.67 4.12 19.09
CA LEU A 913 16.29 4.04 17.66
C LEU A 913 16.59 5.32 16.85
N ARG A 914 17.03 6.38 17.52
CA ARG A 914 17.11 7.75 17.04
C ARG A 914 18.19 8.14 16.00
N PRO A 915 19.47 7.73 16.10
CA PRO A 915 20.59 8.48 15.46
C PRO A 915 20.94 8.14 13.99
N ASN A 916 20.28 7.18 13.30
CA ASN A 916 20.68 6.73 11.95
C ASN A 916 19.84 7.31 10.78
N ALA A 917 19.02 8.30 11.07
CA ALA A 917 17.94 8.80 10.22
C ALA A 917 18.40 9.56 8.96
N VAL A 918 19.35 10.49 9.12
CA VAL A 918 19.69 11.55 8.15
C VAL A 918 20.56 11.04 7.00
N ALA A 919 21.52 10.16 7.30
CA ALA A 919 22.44 9.64 6.28
C ALA A 919 21.74 8.84 5.18
N ILE A 920 20.63 8.18 5.51
CA ILE A 920 19.80 7.43 4.55
C ILE A 920 19.18 8.38 3.52
N VAL A 921 18.76 9.59 3.94
CA VAL A 921 18.07 10.52 3.04
C VAL A 921 19.00 11.36 2.17
N ASP A 922 20.22 11.59 2.64
CA ASP A 922 21.24 12.28 1.85
C ASP A 922 21.76 11.40 0.70
N GLY A 923 21.74 10.07 0.87
CA GLY A 923 22.10 9.12 -0.19
C GLY A 923 21.20 9.18 -1.44
N PHE A 924 20.00 9.77 -1.37
CA PHE A 924 19.19 9.95 -2.59
C PHE A 924 19.72 11.05 -3.53
N ASP A 925 20.69 11.87 -3.10
CA ASP A 925 21.38 12.90 -3.89
C ASP A 925 20.45 13.90 -4.61
N PHE A 926 19.38 14.35 -3.95
CA PHE A 926 18.53 15.42 -4.50
C PHE A 926 19.15 16.81 -4.26
N PRO A 927 19.48 17.59 -5.33
CA PRO A 927 19.90 18.97 -5.17
C PRO A 927 18.70 19.88 -4.82
N ASP A 928 18.97 21.03 -4.20
CA ASP A 928 17.94 21.97 -3.75
C ASP A 928 17.07 22.48 -4.91
N GLU A 929 17.63 22.63 -6.12
CA GLU A 929 16.90 23.08 -7.32
C GLU A 929 15.87 22.06 -7.81
N VAL A 930 16.06 20.78 -7.47
CA VAL A 930 15.14 19.68 -7.78
C VAL A 930 14.16 19.44 -6.62
N LEU A 931 14.64 19.53 -5.38
CA LEU A 931 13.81 19.34 -4.19
C LEU A 931 12.84 20.52 -3.96
N LYS A 932 13.24 21.73 -4.37
CA LYS A 932 12.49 23.00 -4.28
C LYS A 932 11.79 23.19 -2.94
N SER A 933 12.51 22.91 -1.86
CA SER A 933 11.99 22.94 -0.50
C SER A 933 12.93 23.74 0.40
N ALA A 934 12.40 24.80 1.02
CA ALA A 934 13.10 25.52 2.08
C ALA A 934 13.35 24.62 3.29
N LEU A 935 12.45 23.66 3.57
CA LEU A 935 12.54 22.75 4.72
C LEU A 935 13.57 21.63 4.50
N GLY A 936 13.67 21.14 3.26
CA GLY A 936 14.56 20.04 2.87
C GLY A 936 15.93 20.49 2.37
N ALA A 937 16.27 21.77 2.52
CA ALA A 937 17.51 22.35 2.02
C ALA A 937 18.73 21.54 2.50
N TYR A 938 19.66 21.26 1.59
CA TYR A 938 20.83 20.44 1.88
C TYR A 938 21.71 21.02 2.98
N ASP A 939 21.77 22.36 3.09
CA ASP A 939 22.52 23.06 4.11
C ASP A 939 21.77 23.15 5.46
N GLY A 940 20.48 22.82 5.51
CA GLY A 940 19.67 22.91 6.72
C GLY A 940 19.36 24.34 7.19
N ASN A 941 19.60 25.38 6.38
CA ASN A 941 19.32 26.79 6.75
C ASN A 941 17.85 27.13 6.50
N VAL A 942 16.97 26.45 7.22
CA VAL A 942 15.53 26.41 6.94
C VAL A 942 14.84 27.76 7.22
N TYR A 943 15.12 28.38 8.36
CA TYR A 943 14.37 29.56 8.81
C TYR A 943 14.65 30.80 7.96
N GLU A 944 15.91 31.01 7.61
CA GLU A 944 16.35 32.08 6.73
C GLU A 944 15.69 31.93 5.37
N ARG A 945 15.64 30.71 4.83
CA ARG A 945 15.02 30.43 3.52
C ARG A 945 13.49 30.60 3.53
N ILE A 946 12.80 30.24 4.62
CA ILE A 946 11.35 30.51 4.77
C ILE A 946 11.10 32.02 4.78
N TYR A 947 11.90 32.78 5.54
CA TYR A 947 11.76 34.24 5.61
C TYR A 947 12.07 34.90 4.26
N GLU A 948 13.18 34.51 3.61
CA GLU A 948 13.56 34.97 2.27
C GLU A 948 12.47 34.69 1.23
N ASP A 949 11.80 33.53 1.30
CA ASP A 949 10.70 33.20 0.41
C ASP A 949 9.44 34.04 0.69
N ALA A 950 9.08 34.23 1.97
CA ALA A 950 7.94 35.06 2.36
C ALA A 950 8.10 36.53 1.92
N MET A 951 9.33 37.05 1.93
CA MET A 951 9.63 38.42 1.46
C MET A 951 9.52 38.58 -0.06
N LYS A 952 9.46 37.49 -0.83
CA LYS A 952 9.20 37.54 -2.28
C LYS A 952 7.71 37.61 -2.63
N SER A 953 6.83 37.44 -1.64
CA SER A 953 5.38 37.57 -1.84
C SER A 953 5.01 38.98 -2.31
N PRO A 954 4.28 39.15 -3.42
CA PRO A 954 3.80 40.46 -3.87
C PRO A 954 2.92 41.18 -2.85
N LEU A 955 2.27 40.44 -1.93
CA LEU A 955 1.49 41.04 -0.84
C LEU A 955 2.35 41.82 0.17
N ASN A 956 3.66 41.58 0.19
CA ASN A 956 4.61 42.21 1.10
C ASN A 956 5.43 43.34 0.43
N TYR A 957 5.19 43.67 -0.84
CA TYR A 957 5.90 44.77 -1.51
C TYR A 957 5.59 46.13 -0.88
N GLU A 958 4.34 46.30 -0.42
CA GLU A 958 3.91 47.47 0.35
C GLU A 958 3.42 47.01 1.73
N PRO A 959 3.73 47.74 2.80
CA PRO A 959 3.31 47.37 4.15
C PRO A 959 1.80 47.52 4.38
N VAL A 960 1.09 48.25 3.51
CA VAL A 960 -0.36 48.46 3.59
C VAL A 960 -1.01 48.09 2.26
N ASN A 961 -1.82 47.03 2.25
CA ASN A 961 -2.52 46.60 1.06
C ASN A 961 -3.63 47.59 0.63
N ALA A 962 -3.85 47.75 -0.68
CA ALA A 962 -4.88 48.64 -1.23
C ALA A 962 -6.30 48.35 -0.72
N SER A 963 -6.60 47.10 -0.33
CA SER A 963 -7.88 46.70 0.29
C SER A 963 -8.17 47.43 1.60
N PHE A 964 -7.15 47.86 2.34
CA PHE A 964 -7.34 48.67 3.54
C PHE A 964 -7.98 50.01 3.19
N HIS A 965 -7.40 50.75 2.24
CA HIS A 965 -7.92 52.06 1.83
C HIS A 965 -9.29 51.95 1.16
N LYS A 966 -9.50 50.92 0.34
CA LYS A 966 -10.75 50.71 -0.42
C LYS A 966 -11.92 50.23 0.45
N TYR A 967 -11.66 49.34 1.42
CA TYR A 967 -12.73 48.60 2.11
C TYR A 967 -12.65 48.69 3.63
N LEU A 968 -11.50 48.41 4.24
CA LEU A 968 -11.38 48.34 5.71
C LEU A 968 -11.45 49.71 6.38
N LYS A 969 -10.80 50.72 5.81
CA LYS A 969 -10.79 52.09 6.33
C LYS A 969 -12.19 52.73 6.26
N PRO A 970 -12.97 52.61 5.17
CA PRO A 970 -14.38 53.00 5.18
C PRO A 970 -15.23 52.20 6.17
N PHE A 971 -15.10 50.87 6.23
CA PHE A 971 -15.86 50.01 7.13
C PHE A 971 -15.65 50.37 8.61
N THR A 972 -14.40 50.52 9.03
CA THR A 972 -14.04 50.87 10.41
C THR A 972 -14.49 52.27 10.83
N LYS A 973 -14.59 53.22 9.88
CA LYS A 973 -15.09 54.58 10.14
C LYS A 973 -16.62 54.71 10.04
N GLY A 974 -17.27 53.83 9.28
CA GLY A 974 -18.72 53.83 9.07
C GLY A 974 -19.55 53.39 10.28
N ASN A 975 -18.96 52.69 11.25
CA ASN A 975 -19.65 52.17 12.45
C ASN A 975 -19.70 53.15 13.64
N SER A 976 -19.48 54.46 13.44
CA SER A 976 -19.61 55.45 14.52
C SER A 976 -21.06 55.82 14.90
N LYS A 977 -22.06 55.11 14.35
CA LYS A 977 -23.49 55.32 14.62
C LYS A 977 -24.30 54.03 14.88
N LEU A 978 -23.64 52.91 15.22
CA LEU A 978 -24.31 51.68 15.66
C LEU A 978 -24.19 51.52 17.17
#